data_AF-A0AA36I1M8-F1
#
_entry.id   AF-A0AA36I1M8-F1
#
_cell.length_a   1.000
_cell.length_b   1.000
_cell.length_c   1.000
_cell.angle_alpha   90.00
_cell.angle_beta   90.00
_cell.angle_gamma   90.00
#
_symmetry.space_group_name_H-M   'P 1'
#
loop_
_entity.id
_entity.type
_entity.pdbx_description
1 polymer ?
#
loop_
_entity_poly.entity_id
_entity_poly.type
_entity_poly.pdbx_seq_one_letter_code
_entity_poly.pdbx_strand_id
1 'polypeptide(L)'
;ISAGRSFLLAKLFAAAMAFNWQLLLFAFAAGCLLYPLKQALEVPPQLPSFAARRLAWSAEPALDVRAKGPAVSVATGELRVNGQPFGKLPGKVVGVGGFLHGSLAKAMNFEAFRTWGLDQLPWALKQAERTNMMVVAGLDMSRDPTKYQGPENCADMCASQWWANELHRILGKVGQYASHPRILWWLVGNELETPINNQGGNDCVFKRINWVAQKLKAADPERPVGTAIAGIAQPKVERMAKFCPDLDILGTNIYGNDIWDVGAQLRRYGWHKPWAFTECGTLGAWQVPKTSWGGLMEPLTSTSKGQYLDRGLQMCKADDQCVGFFAFLWGWKWEKTGTWFGMLDNWKAVSTVPGGILNDMGQPLFDEISPQSAWPMQLRVHLEGADVHGPNSTTCGQLGFSAEKGAVVPVDLRVVAPYMQEPNKVWMEWYVTPETSVNAKSDGNVPEEQLNIIPNAVHYCKNGFRGLVQTSHLKEGSYRLYGFARRNRFQDQTMREAAASIAFQVGRQHCETAKNGSTCDTAVKLARTATRRMGVATWPTAGLTVASHYEEFQAALHVNHQGDCPAPCSPQIPKNFTGTCDGAAQVSAHDADVRDLFFFDVPKHKPKPCKDAEWGEDCYWAVKWLLKTGIHTMPEAFPELSKAPSAAEAQQALYVRAKNGCRRPCPPGNETKQNLIQLK
;
A
#
# COMPACT_ATOMS: atom_id res chain seq x y z
N ILE A 1 1.83 70.92 -39.01
CA ILE A 1 0.80 70.96 -37.94
C ILE A 1 1.12 69.86 -36.90
N SER A 2 2.31 69.92 -36.31
CA SER A 2 2.85 68.86 -35.42
C SER A 2 3.41 69.39 -34.10
N ALA A 3 3.16 70.67 -33.76
CA ALA A 3 3.45 71.24 -32.44
C ALA A 3 2.17 71.62 -31.65
N GLY A 4 0.98 71.56 -32.27
CA GLY A 4 -0.30 71.91 -31.65
C GLY A 4 -1.13 70.73 -31.12
N ARG A 5 -0.80 69.48 -31.49
CA ARG A 5 -1.55 68.28 -31.06
C ARG A 5 -1.03 67.66 -29.76
N SER A 6 0.22 67.92 -29.37
CA SER A 6 0.83 67.41 -28.14
C SER A 6 0.40 68.19 -26.88
N PHE A 7 -0.06 69.43 -27.02
CA PHE A 7 -0.53 70.27 -25.91
C PHE A 7 -1.98 69.96 -25.49
N LEU A 8 -2.80 69.44 -26.40
CA LEU A 8 -4.21 69.10 -26.14
C LEU A 8 -4.33 67.74 -25.41
N LEU A 9 -3.48 66.77 -25.76
CA LEU A 9 -3.41 65.46 -25.11
C LEU A 9 -2.88 65.54 -23.67
N ALA A 10 -1.92 66.43 -23.39
CA ALA A 10 -1.41 66.66 -22.04
C ALA A 10 -2.45 67.30 -21.09
N LYS A 11 -3.29 68.21 -21.61
CA LYS A 11 -4.37 68.82 -20.81
C LYS A 11 -5.52 67.85 -20.52
N LEU A 12 -5.83 66.94 -21.45
CA LEU A 12 -6.84 65.90 -21.26
C LEU A 12 -6.39 64.84 -20.23
N PHE A 13 -5.10 64.49 -20.21
CA PHE A 13 -4.55 63.56 -19.22
C PHE A 13 -4.50 64.15 -17.80
N ALA A 14 -4.16 65.44 -17.66
CA ALA A 14 -4.18 66.13 -16.37
C ALA A 14 -5.60 66.31 -15.81
N ALA A 15 -6.60 66.57 -16.67
CA ALA A 15 -8.01 66.67 -16.27
C ALA A 15 -8.59 65.31 -15.82
N ALA A 16 -8.21 64.21 -16.48
CA ALA A 16 -8.66 62.86 -16.12
C ALA A 16 -8.06 62.38 -14.78
N MET A 17 -6.82 62.75 -14.46
CA MET A 17 -6.22 62.44 -13.16
C MET A 17 -6.79 63.29 -12.01
N ALA A 18 -7.15 64.55 -12.26
CA ALA A 18 -7.80 65.40 -11.25
C ALA A 18 -9.23 64.93 -10.91
N PHE A 19 -9.97 64.39 -11.89
CA PHE A 19 -11.34 63.88 -11.68
C PHE A 19 -11.37 62.59 -10.84
N ASN A 20 -10.38 61.70 -10.99
CA ASN A 20 -10.28 60.47 -10.19
C ASN A 20 -9.85 60.70 -8.73
N TRP A 21 -9.03 61.72 -8.45
CA TRP A 21 -8.66 62.06 -7.08
C TRP A 21 -9.80 62.75 -6.30
N GLN A 22 -10.66 63.52 -6.97
CA GLN A 22 -11.84 64.11 -6.33
C GLN A 22 -12.93 63.07 -5.99
N LEU A 23 -13.09 62.01 -6.80
CA LEU A 23 -14.01 60.90 -6.50
C LEU A 23 -13.53 60.02 -5.34
N LEU A 24 -12.22 59.81 -5.20
CA LEU A 24 -11.63 59.07 -4.08
C LEU A 24 -11.69 59.84 -2.76
N LEU A 25 -11.55 61.18 -2.78
CA LEU A 25 -11.73 62.03 -1.60
C LEU A 25 -13.20 62.15 -1.16
N PHE A 26 -14.16 62.16 -2.09
CA PHE A 26 -15.59 62.13 -1.75
C PHE A 26 -16.04 60.78 -1.15
N ALA A 27 -15.50 59.65 -1.63
CA ALA A 27 -15.80 58.33 -1.08
C ALA A 27 -15.21 58.12 0.33
N PHE A 28 -14.05 58.71 0.62
CA PHE A 28 -13.43 58.63 1.95
C PHE A 28 -14.11 59.57 2.96
N ALA A 29 -14.57 60.75 2.53
CA ALA A 29 -15.31 61.69 3.38
C ALA A 29 -16.74 61.22 3.69
N ALA A 30 -17.41 60.53 2.76
CA ALA A 30 -18.75 59.96 2.99
C ALA A 30 -18.74 58.72 3.92
N GLY A 31 -17.64 57.95 3.93
CA GLY A 31 -17.46 56.81 4.84
C GLY A 31 -17.13 57.20 6.28
N CYS A 32 -16.51 58.37 6.51
CA CYS A 32 -16.12 58.83 7.85
C CYS A 32 -17.19 59.69 8.57
N LEU A 33 -18.27 60.09 7.88
CA LEU A 33 -19.38 60.87 8.45
C LEU A 33 -20.65 60.04 8.75
N LEU A 34 -20.66 58.75 8.45
CA LEU A 34 -21.80 57.85 8.70
C LEU A 34 -21.51 56.70 9.68
N TYR A 35 -20.38 56.75 10.39
CA TYR A 35 -20.00 55.73 11.37
C TYR A 35 -20.30 56.04 12.85
N PRO A 36 -20.77 57.25 13.25
CA PRO A 36 -21.31 57.45 14.59
C PRO A 36 -22.72 58.07 14.54
N LEU A 37 -23.72 57.36 14.00
CA LEU A 37 -25.15 57.70 14.14
C LEU A 37 -26.03 56.46 13.89
N LYS A 38 -25.78 55.39 14.66
CA LYS A 38 -26.73 54.29 14.86
C LYS A 38 -26.57 53.62 16.24
N GLN A 39 -26.20 54.42 17.24
CA GLN A 39 -26.27 54.08 18.66
C GLN A 39 -26.75 55.31 19.45
N ALA A 40 -28.06 55.57 19.44
CA ALA A 40 -28.82 56.27 20.47
C ALA A 40 -30.30 56.29 20.06
N LEU A 41 -31.20 55.95 20.99
CA LEU A 41 -32.63 55.63 20.83
C LEU A 41 -32.80 54.16 20.40
N GLU A 42 -33.07 53.19 21.27
CA GLU A 42 -34.07 53.18 22.35
C GLU A 42 -33.56 52.42 23.58
N VAL A 43 -33.80 52.99 24.76
CA VAL A 43 -33.54 52.40 26.08
C VAL A 43 -34.81 51.64 26.55
N PRO A 44 -34.68 50.42 27.11
CA PRO A 44 -35.79 49.61 27.64
C PRO A 44 -36.08 49.92 29.12
N PRO A 45 -37.25 49.52 29.67
CA PRO A 45 -37.48 49.60 31.12
C PRO A 45 -36.98 48.34 31.87
N GLN A 46 -35.94 48.58 32.68
CA GLN A 46 -35.65 48.17 34.08
C GLN A 46 -35.86 46.72 34.62
N LEU A 47 -34.71 46.08 34.93
CA LEU A 47 -34.22 45.45 36.20
C LEU A 47 -34.97 44.24 36.85
N PRO A 48 -34.29 43.36 37.66
CA PRO A 48 -33.05 43.60 38.42
C PRO A 48 -31.92 42.54 38.33
N SER A 49 -30.80 42.97 38.93
CA SER A 49 -29.46 42.39 39.08
C SER A 49 -29.38 40.98 39.68
N PHE A 50 -28.33 40.21 39.32
CA PHE A 50 -27.47 39.51 40.29
C PHE A 50 -26.12 39.13 39.67
N ALA A 51 -25.11 39.14 40.52
CA ALA A 51 -23.68 39.04 40.25
C ALA A 51 -23.22 37.66 39.73
N ALA A 52 -22.07 37.70 39.04
CA ALA A 52 -21.05 36.66 38.93
C ALA A 52 -21.50 35.21 38.73
N ARG A 53 -21.47 34.74 37.47
CA ARG A 53 -21.19 33.33 37.17
C ARG A 53 -20.01 33.23 36.20
N ARG A 54 -18.90 32.70 36.73
CA ARG A 54 -17.91 31.99 35.92
C ARG A 54 -18.66 30.96 35.09
N LEU A 55 -18.68 31.11 33.77
CA LEU A 55 -19.08 30.03 32.87
C LEU A 55 -17.95 29.01 32.91
N ALA A 56 -18.10 28.05 33.83
CA ALA A 56 -17.38 26.80 33.80
C ALA A 56 -17.66 26.14 32.44
N TRP A 57 -16.60 25.93 31.67
CA TRP A 57 -16.61 25.02 30.53
C TRP A 57 -16.62 23.60 31.11
N SER A 58 -17.78 23.17 31.61
CA SER A 58 -18.01 21.84 32.14
C SER A 58 -19.11 21.17 31.34
N ALA A 59 -18.70 20.45 30.30
CA ALA A 59 -19.32 19.21 29.85
C ALA A 59 -18.40 18.64 28.77
N GLU A 60 -17.37 17.91 29.20
CA GLU A 60 -16.83 16.83 28.37
C GLU A 60 -18.03 15.94 27.97
N PRO A 61 -18.12 15.48 26.71
CA PRO A 61 -19.21 14.60 26.33
C PRO A 61 -19.10 13.35 27.20
N ALA A 62 -20.08 13.16 28.08
CA ALA A 62 -20.21 11.95 28.88
C ALA A 62 -20.37 10.78 27.90
N LEU A 63 -19.30 9.99 27.78
CA LEU A 63 -19.33 8.70 27.10
C LEU A 63 -20.30 7.81 27.88
N ASP A 64 -21.44 7.53 27.25
CA ASP A 64 -22.44 6.56 27.70
C ASP A 64 -21.73 5.24 28.05
N VAL A 65 -21.92 4.76 29.29
CA VAL A 65 -21.25 3.58 29.86
C VAL A 65 -21.85 2.32 29.24
N ARG A 66 -21.56 2.11 27.95
CA ARG A 66 -21.72 0.83 27.28
C ARG A 66 -20.72 -0.15 27.90
N ALA A 67 -21.09 -1.43 27.95
CA ALA A 67 -20.23 -2.52 28.39
C ALA A 67 -18.80 -2.30 27.86
N LYS A 68 -17.84 -2.15 28.77
CA LYS A 68 -16.43 -1.93 28.40
C LYS A 68 -15.97 -3.15 27.59
N GLY A 69 -15.29 -2.89 26.48
CA GLY A 69 -14.64 -3.96 25.71
C GLY A 69 -13.59 -4.69 26.56
N PRO A 70 -12.95 -5.74 26.05
CA PRO A 70 -11.93 -6.45 26.79
C PRO A 70 -10.79 -5.49 27.15
N ALA A 71 -10.30 -5.61 28.37
CA ALA A 71 -9.13 -4.86 28.81
C ALA A 71 -7.90 -5.40 28.06
N VAL A 72 -7.14 -4.52 27.42
CA VAL A 72 -5.91 -4.86 26.70
C VAL A 72 -4.75 -4.16 27.37
N SER A 73 -3.66 -4.87 27.62
CA SER A 73 -2.45 -4.32 28.21
C SER A 73 -1.20 -4.89 27.57
N VAL A 74 -0.10 -4.14 27.69
CA VAL A 74 1.23 -4.54 27.25
C VAL A 74 2.20 -4.45 28.44
N ALA A 75 2.00 -5.34 29.41
CA ALA A 75 2.86 -5.37 30.60
C ALA A 75 4.18 -6.06 30.24
N THR A 76 5.32 -5.44 30.56
CA THR A 76 6.67 -6.03 30.39
C THR A 76 6.98 -6.60 28.99
N GLY A 77 6.36 -6.08 27.93
CA GLY A 77 6.54 -6.59 26.56
C GLY A 77 5.61 -7.73 26.15
N GLU A 78 4.63 -8.07 26.99
CA GLU A 78 3.65 -9.12 26.74
C GLU A 78 2.27 -8.51 26.48
N LEU A 79 1.71 -8.76 25.29
CA LEU A 79 0.33 -8.39 24.96
C LEU A 79 -0.66 -9.29 25.70
N ARG A 80 -1.57 -8.69 26.46
CA ARG A 80 -2.61 -9.39 27.21
C ARG A 80 -4.00 -8.88 26.85
N VAL A 81 -4.96 -9.79 26.80
CA VAL A 81 -6.39 -9.51 26.62
C VAL A 81 -7.14 -10.15 27.79
N ASN A 82 -7.89 -9.34 28.55
CA ASN A 82 -8.53 -9.73 29.82
C ASN A 82 -7.55 -10.38 30.81
N GLY A 83 -6.33 -9.84 30.88
CA GLY A 83 -5.27 -10.31 31.78
C GLY A 83 -4.56 -11.59 31.32
N GLN A 84 -5.00 -12.25 30.25
CA GLN A 84 -4.37 -13.44 29.69
C GLN A 84 -3.42 -13.08 28.54
N PRO A 85 -2.24 -13.74 28.42
CA PRO A 85 -1.38 -13.57 27.25
C PRO A 85 -2.16 -13.82 25.96
N PHE A 86 -2.02 -12.91 25.00
CA PHE A 86 -2.70 -12.98 23.71
C PHE A 86 -1.70 -13.27 22.60
N GLY A 87 -2.17 -13.96 21.55
CA GLY A 87 -1.37 -14.36 20.41
C GLY A 87 -0.95 -15.83 20.47
N LYS A 88 -0.76 -16.43 19.30
CA LYS A 88 -0.23 -17.80 19.15
C LYS A 88 1.21 -17.92 19.59
N LEU A 89 1.96 -16.84 19.39
CA LEU A 89 3.23 -16.61 20.05
C LEU A 89 2.88 -15.95 21.39
N PRO A 90 3.21 -16.55 22.55
CA PRO A 90 2.79 -16.02 23.85
C PRO A 90 3.11 -14.53 23.99
N GLY A 91 2.07 -13.71 24.14
CA GLY A 91 2.22 -12.26 24.30
C GLY A 91 2.48 -11.47 23.02
N LYS A 92 2.40 -12.08 21.83
CA LYS A 92 2.73 -11.46 20.55
C LYS A 92 1.66 -11.75 19.50
N VAL A 93 1.07 -10.71 18.94
CA VAL A 93 0.08 -10.85 17.88
C VAL A 93 0.74 -10.98 16.51
N VAL A 94 0.37 -11.99 15.71
CA VAL A 94 0.74 -12.06 14.29
C VAL A 94 -0.47 -11.70 13.43
N GLY A 95 -0.36 -10.59 12.71
CA GLY A 95 -1.44 -10.03 11.91
C GLY A 95 -1.02 -9.64 10.51
N VAL A 96 -1.96 -9.00 9.81
CA VAL A 96 -1.80 -8.49 8.45
C VAL A 96 -2.16 -7.01 8.37
N GLY A 97 -1.46 -6.26 7.54
CA GLY A 97 -1.82 -4.87 7.21
C GLY A 97 -2.99 -4.84 6.22
N GLY A 98 -4.13 -4.29 6.65
CA GLY A 98 -5.40 -4.33 5.94
C GLY A 98 -6.36 -5.40 6.48
N PHE A 99 -7.62 -5.35 6.05
CA PHE A 99 -8.70 -6.24 6.51
C PHE A 99 -9.41 -6.97 5.37
N LEU A 100 -9.04 -6.70 4.12
CA LEU A 100 -9.59 -7.42 2.96
C LEU A 100 -9.14 -8.88 2.99
N HIS A 101 -9.96 -9.77 2.41
CA HIS A 101 -9.71 -11.22 2.42
C HIS A 101 -9.52 -11.82 3.82
N GLY A 102 -10.19 -11.27 4.84
CA GLY A 102 -10.00 -11.69 6.23
C GLY A 102 -10.25 -13.18 6.50
N SER A 103 -11.18 -13.83 5.78
CA SER A 103 -11.38 -15.29 5.91
C SER A 103 -10.16 -16.08 5.46
N LEU A 104 -9.49 -15.64 4.39
CA LEU A 104 -8.23 -16.21 3.93
C LEU A 104 -7.12 -15.94 4.94
N ALA A 105 -7.04 -14.73 5.50
CA ALA A 105 -6.05 -14.41 6.54
C ALA A 105 -6.22 -15.32 7.76
N LYS A 106 -7.46 -15.53 8.21
CA LYS A 106 -7.78 -16.45 9.31
C LYS A 106 -7.41 -17.90 8.98
N ALA A 107 -7.71 -18.35 7.76
CA ALA A 107 -7.32 -19.69 7.29
C ALA A 107 -5.79 -19.86 7.21
N MET A 108 -5.06 -18.79 6.92
CA MET A 108 -3.60 -18.70 7.01
C MET A 108 -3.08 -18.47 8.43
N ASN A 109 -3.94 -18.62 9.44
CA ASN A 109 -3.60 -18.58 10.85
C ASN A 109 -3.17 -17.22 11.43
N PHE A 110 -3.44 -16.12 10.72
CA PHE A 110 -3.32 -14.76 11.27
C PHE A 110 -4.39 -14.48 12.34
N GLU A 111 -4.08 -13.53 13.22
CA GLU A 111 -4.84 -13.26 14.44
C GLU A 111 -5.42 -11.85 14.50
N ALA A 112 -4.85 -10.90 13.75
CA ALA A 112 -5.30 -9.52 13.73
C ALA A 112 -5.15 -8.83 12.38
N PHE A 113 -5.94 -7.77 12.21
CA PHE A 113 -5.81 -6.77 11.15
C PHE A 113 -5.20 -5.49 11.71
N ARG A 114 -4.42 -4.77 10.91
CA ARG A 114 -4.09 -3.36 11.16
C ARG A 114 -4.79 -2.48 10.14
N THR A 115 -5.37 -1.37 10.60
CA THR A 115 -5.93 -0.32 9.73
C THR A 115 -5.13 0.98 9.86
N TRP A 116 -5.35 1.93 8.94
CA TRP A 116 -4.70 3.24 8.94
C TRP A 116 -5.66 4.37 9.32
N GLY A 117 -6.94 4.27 8.93
CA GLY A 117 -7.90 5.37 9.03
C GLY A 117 -9.20 5.03 9.76
N LEU A 118 -9.87 6.10 10.23
CA LEU A 118 -11.17 6.05 10.92
C LEU A 118 -12.31 5.54 10.03
N ASP A 119 -12.18 5.73 8.72
CA ASP A 119 -13.10 5.32 7.67
C ASP A 119 -13.06 3.80 7.40
N GLN A 120 -11.90 3.18 7.61
CA GLN A 120 -11.69 1.74 7.48
C GLN A 120 -12.22 0.96 8.69
N LEU A 121 -12.16 1.58 9.88
CA LEU A 121 -12.45 0.91 11.16
C LEU A 121 -13.80 0.17 11.22
N PRO A 122 -14.94 0.73 10.77
CA PRO A 122 -16.23 0.02 10.82
C PRO A 122 -16.21 -1.30 10.02
N TRP A 123 -15.52 -1.31 8.88
CA TRP A 123 -15.42 -2.47 8.01
C TRP A 123 -14.46 -3.51 8.56
N ALA A 124 -13.33 -3.06 9.09
CA ALA A 124 -12.35 -3.93 9.73
C ALA A 124 -12.93 -4.62 10.97
N LEU A 125 -13.67 -3.90 11.82
CA LEU A 125 -14.32 -4.47 13.01
C LEU A 125 -15.35 -5.53 12.64
N LYS A 126 -16.16 -5.27 11.63
CA LYS A 126 -17.11 -6.26 11.11
C LYS A 126 -16.41 -7.50 10.56
N GLN A 127 -15.29 -7.33 9.87
CA GLN A 127 -14.51 -8.47 9.40
C GLN A 127 -13.90 -9.25 10.57
N ALA A 128 -13.40 -8.55 11.58
CA ALA A 128 -12.84 -9.13 12.80
C ALA A 128 -13.87 -9.93 13.60
N GLU A 129 -15.13 -9.48 13.66
CA GLU A 129 -16.24 -10.25 14.23
C GLU A 129 -16.48 -11.57 13.48
N ARG A 130 -16.50 -11.52 12.14
CA ARG A 130 -16.73 -12.68 11.28
C ARG A 130 -15.63 -13.73 11.38
N THR A 131 -14.38 -13.28 11.49
CA THR A 131 -13.20 -14.17 11.47
C THR A 131 -12.69 -14.51 12.88
N ASN A 132 -13.30 -13.94 13.92
CA ASN A 132 -12.80 -14.00 15.29
C ASN A 132 -11.31 -13.58 15.36
N MET A 133 -10.97 -12.52 14.64
CA MET A 133 -9.66 -11.85 14.69
C MET A 133 -9.80 -10.54 15.47
N MET A 134 -8.67 -9.88 15.74
CA MET A 134 -8.66 -8.56 16.38
C MET A 134 -8.25 -7.44 15.40
N VAL A 135 -8.30 -6.19 15.85
CA VAL A 135 -7.99 -4.98 15.07
C VAL A 135 -7.06 -4.08 15.85
N VAL A 136 -5.93 -3.73 15.25
CA VAL A 136 -5.13 -2.55 15.58
C VAL A 136 -5.72 -1.37 14.81
N ALA A 137 -6.35 -0.45 15.54
CA ALA A 137 -7.20 0.58 14.95
C ALA A 137 -6.40 1.84 14.64
N GLY A 138 -6.10 2.06 13.36
CA GLY A 138 -5.45 3.29 12.88
C GLY A 138 -6.34 4.52 13.01
N LEU A 139 -5.75 5.59 13.55
CA LEU A 139 -6.35 6.90 13.73
C LEU A 139 -5.60 7.90 12.85
N ASP A 140 -5.98 8.00 11.58
CA ASP A 140 -5.30 8.88 10.63
C ASP A 140 -5.30 10.34 11.09
N MET A 141 -4.18 11.02 10.84
CA MET A 141 -3.90 12.41 11.15
C MET A 141 -3.24 13.07 9.94
N SER A 142 -3.38 14.39 9.83
CA SER A 142 -2.81 15.14 8.71
C SER A 142 -1.30 14.95 8.57
N ARG A 143 -0.84 14.75 7.33
CA ARG A 143 0.57 14.75 6.93
C ARG A 143 1.01 16.10 6.35
N ASP A 144 0.12 17.08 6.27
CA ASP A 144 0.44 18.43 5.78
C ASP A 144 1.42 19.11 6.75
N PRO A 145 2.66 19.42 6.32
CA PRO A 145 3.66 20.02 7.19
C PRO A 145 3.26 21.36 7.79
N THR A 146 2.34 22.09 7.14
CA THR A 146 1.87 23.39 7.64
C THR A 146 1.09 23.26 8.95
N LYS A 147 0.52 22.08 9.25
CA LYS A 147 -0.22 21.84 10.51
C LYS A 147 0.68 21.64 11.73
N TYR A 148 1.98 21.53 11.50
CA TYR A 148 3.00 21.31 12.53
C TYR A 148 4.01 22.45 12.58
N GLN A 149 3.62 23.65 12.16
CA GLN A 149 4.45 24.86 12.16
C GLN A 149 3.75 25.97 12.96
N GLY A 150 4.54 26.89 13.52
CA GLY A 150 4.01 28.03 14.26
C GLY A 150 3.70 27.74 15.75
N PRO A 151 3.80 28.76 16.63
CA PRO A 151 3.55 28.61 18.06
C PRO A 151 2.11 28.20 18.38
N GLU A 152 1.13 28.60 17.58
CA GLU A 152 -0.29 28.26 17.74
C GLU A 152 -0.57 26.76 17.57
N ASN A 153 0.28 26.05 16.82
CA ASN A 153 0.15 24.61 16.64
C ASN A 153 1.07 23.82 17.58
N CYS A 154 2.09 24.44 18.18
CA CYS A 154 3.20 23.70 18.80
C CYS A 154 3.56 24.13 20.23
N ALA A 155 3.23 25.35 20.64
CA ALA A 155 3.48 25.85 21.99
C ALA A 155 2.26 25.68 22.90
N ASP A 156 1.06 25.98 22.39
CA ASP A 156 -0.21 25.69 23.05
C ASP A 156 -0.99 24.66 22.22
N MET A 157 -1.11 23.44 22.75
CA MET A 157 -1.80 22.35 22.06
C MET A 157 -3.29 22.64 21.85
N CYS A 158 -3.90 23.48 22.70
CA CYS A 158 -5.33 23.77 22.67
C CYS A 158 -5.68 25.04 21.87
N ALA A 159 -4.71 25.92 21.57
CA ALA A 159 -4.97 27.19 20.89
C ALA A 159 -5.45 27.03 19.43
N SER A 160 -4.98 26.00 18.72
CA SER A 160 -5.35 25.78 17.32
C SER A 160 -6.75 25.18 17.21
N GLN A 161 -7.69 25.97 16.68
CA GLN A 161 -9.07 25.52 16.41
C GLN A 161 -9.10 24.33 15.43
N TRP A 162 -8.17 24.29 14.47
CA TRP A 162 -8.07 23.17 13.54
C TRP A 162 -7.73 21.87 14.28
N TRP A 163 -6.74 21.91 15.17
CA TRP A 163 -6.37 20.75 15.99
C TRP A 163 -7.45 20.36 17.00
N ALA A 164 -8.20 21.34 17.54
CA ALA A 164 -9.35 21.05 18.38
C ALA A 164 -10.43 20.26 17.62
N ASN A 165 -10.73 20.65 16.38
CA ASN A 165 -11.67 19.94 15.51
C ASN A 165 -11.15 18.55 15.13
N GLU A 166 -9.86 18.43 14.84
CA GLU A 166 -9.22 17.15 14.51
C GLU A 166 -9.25 16.18 15.69
N LEU A 167 -8.94 16.65 16.90
CA LEU A 167 -9.06 15.85 18.11
C LEU A 167 -10.52 15.43 18.37
N HIS A 168 -11.48 16.33 18.16
CA HIS A 168 -12.90 16.00 18.30
C HIS A 168 -13.33 14.90 17.32
N ARG A 169 -12.85 14.95 16.06
CA ARG A 169 -13.11 13.90 15.06
C ARG A 169 -12.57 12.54 15.51
N ILE A 170 -11.33 12.51 16.04
CA ILE A 170 -10.68 11.29 16.54
C ILE A 170 -11.44 10.75 17.76
N LEU A 171 -11.68 11.58 18.78
CA LEU A 171 -12.35 11.17 20.02
C LEU A 171 -13.80 10.74 19.79
N GLY A 172 -14.53 11.39 18.88
CA GLY A 172 -15.87 10.96 18.50
C GLY A 172 -15.88 9.55 17.93
N LYS A 173 -14.85 9.17 17.16
CA LYS A 173 -14.71 7.81 16.62
C LYS A 173 -14.30 6.80 17.69
N VAL A 174 -13.37 7.16 18.57
CA VAL A 174 -12.99 6.31 19.70
C VAL A 174 -14.18 6.07 20.61
N GLY A 175 -14.94 7.11 20.97
CA GLY A 175 -16.16 6.98 21.75
C GLY A 175 -17.21 6.06 21.13
N GLN A 176 -17.30 6.04 19.80
CA GLN A 176 -18.21 5.13 19.08
C GLN A 176 -17.79 3.65 19.21
N TYR A 177 -16.50 3.34 19.31
CA TYR A 177 -15.96 1.98 19.17
C TYR A 177 -15.15 1.47 20.36
N ALA A 178 -14.91 2.26 21.41
CA ALA A 178 -14.16 1.85 22.60
C ALA A 178 -14.82 0.68 23.38
N SER A 179 -16.11 0.42 23.21
CA SER A 179 -16.73 -0.79 23.79
C SER A 179 -16.55 -2.04 22.91
N HIS A 180 -16.02 -1.90 21.69
CA HIS A 180 -16.00 -2.99 20.72
C HIS A 180 -15.01 -4.10 21.13
N PRO A 181 -15.43 -5.38 21.15
CA PRO A 181 -14.63 -6.46 21.71
C PRO A 181 -13.42 -6.86 20.86
N ARG A 182 -13.33 -6.34 19.64
CA ARG A 182 -12.30 -6.71 18.66
C ARG A 182 -11.13 -5.74 18.56
N ILE A 183 -11.09 -4.66 19.32
CA ILE A 183 -9.97 -3.69 19.25
C ILE A 183 -8.87 -4.10 20.23
N LEU A 184 -7.64 -4.25 19.72
CA LEU A 184 -6.43 -4.44 20.55
C LEU A 184 -5.91 -3.11 21.09
N TRP A 185 -5.50 -2.20 20.21
CA TRP A 185 -4.99 -0.89 20.60
C TRP A 185 -5.29 0.17 19.54
N TRP A 186 -5.21 1.43 19.97
CA TRP A 186 -5.36 2.60 19.10
C TRP A 186 -4.00 3.04 18.56
N LEU A 187 -3.89 3.23 17.24
CA LEU A 187 -2.64 3.60 16.57
C LEU A 187 -2.75 5.01 16.00
N VAL A 188 -2.16 5.99 16.70
CA VAL A 188 -2.20 7.41 16.40
C VAL A 188 -1.31 7.74 15.22
N GLY A 189 -1.91 8.10 14.09
CA GLY A 189 -1.19 8.44 12.87
C GLY A 189 -0.42 7.28 12.25
N ASN A 190 0.17 7.56 11.08
CA ASN A 190 1.10 6.66 10.41
C ASN A 190 2.13 7.48 9.65
N GLU A 191 3.40 7.36 10.04
CA GLU A 191 4.56 8.00 9.40
C GLU A 191 4.43 9.52 9.28
N LEU A 192 3.78 10.16 10.27
CA LEU A 192 3.51 11.60 10.29
C LEU A 192 4.79 12.43 10.28
N GLU A 193 5.91 11.85 10.69
CA GLU A 193 7.20 12.49 10.78
C GLU A 193 7.96 12.53 9.44
N THR A 194 7.52 11.77 8.43
CA THR A 194 8.23 11.68 7.14
C THR A 194 8.24 12.99 6.32
N PRO A 195 7.16 13.80 6.26
CA PRO A 195 7.17 15.05 5.52
C PRO A 195 7.63 16.26 6.36
N ILE A 196 8.00 16.06 7.63
CA ILE A 196 8.31 17.13 8.58
C ILE A 196 9.83 17.29 8.73
N ASN A 197 10.30 18.55 8.73
CA ASN A 197 11.73 18.86 8.91
C ASN A 197 12.18 18.73 10.38
N ASN A 198 12.23 17.51 10.87
CA ASN A 198 12.59 17.20 12.25
C ASN A 198 14.08 17.46 12.52
N GLN A 199 14.92 17.27 11.49
CA GLN A 199 16.36 17.54 11.57
C GLN A 199 16.64 19.03 11.74
N GLY A 200 15.82 19.89 11.14
CA GLY A 200 15.83 21.35 11.37
C GLY A 200 15.22 21.79 12.70
N GLY A 201 14.93 20.85 13.63
CA GLY A 201 14.45 21.15 14.97
C GLY A 201 12.92 21.23 15.14
N ASN A 202 12.14 20.85 14.12
CA ASN A 202 10.68 20.81 14.27
C ASN A 202 10.22 19.54 15.01
N ASP A 203 10.07 19.64 16.33
CA ASP A 203 9.59 18.55 17.18
C ASP A 203 8.06 18.50 17.34
N CYS A 204 7.32 19.38 16.65
CA CYS A 204 5.89 19.60 16.89
C CYS A 204 5.04 18.36 16.62
N VAL A 205 5.36 17.59 15.58
CA VAL A 205 4.64 16.37 15.23
C VAL A 205 4.66 15.34 16.37
N PHE A 206 5.81 15.17 17.03
CA PHE A 206 5.96 14.25 18.16
C PHE A 206 5.13 14.71 19.37
N LYS A 207 5.19 16.01 19.69
CA LYS A 207 4.38 16.59 20.77
C LYS A 207 2.87 16.44 20.51
N ARG A 208 2.44 16.59 19.25
CA ARG A 208 1.03 16.40 18.84
C ARG A 208 0.60 14.94 18.95
N ILE A 209 1.43 13.99 18.54
CA ILE A 209 1.18 12.55 18.73
C ILE A 209 0.96 12.27 20.22
N ASN A 210 1.85 12.75 21.09
CA ASN A 210 1.72 12.52 22.53
C ASN A 210 0.47 13.17 23.13
N TRP A 211 0.16 14.41 22.71
CA TRP A 211 -1.05 15.10 23.16
C TRP A 211 -2.32 14.34 22.79
N VAL A 212 -2.42 13.82 21.56
CA VAL A 212 -3.54 12.95 21.17
C VAL A 212 -3.54 11.67 22.01
N ALA A 213 -2.38 11.04 22.24
CA ALA A 213 -2.29 9.83 23.05
C ALA A 213 -2.82 10.04 24.49
N GLN A 214 -2.47 11.14 25.14
CA GLN A 214 -2.99 11.51 26.46
C GLN A 214 -4.53 11.59 26.46
N LYS A 215 -5.11 12.23 25.43
CA LYS A 215 -6.56 12.39 25.30
C LYS A 215 -7.27 11.06 25.03
N LEU A 216 -6.65 10.18 24.24
CA LEU A 216 -7.17 8.83 24.00
C LEU A 216 -7.15 7.98 25.27
N LYS A 217 -6.08 8.01 26.06
CA LYS A 217 -5.98 7.24 27.32
C LYS A 217 -7.01 7.70 28.36
N ALA A 218 -7.37 8.98 28.35
CA ALA A 218 -8.46 9.48 29.19
C ALA A 218 -9.83 8.99 28.69
N ALA A 219 -10.04 8.91 27.37
CA ALA A 219 -11.31 8.50 26.77
C ALA A 219 -11.53 6.97 26.77
N ASP A 220 -10.46 6.18 26.63
CA ASP A 220 -10.47 4.72 26.64
C ASP A 220 -9.27 4.18 27.44
N PRO A 221 -9.37 4.12 28.77
CA PRO A 221 -8.28 3.63 29.64
C PRO A 221 -8.06 2.12 29.54
N GLU A 222 -8.95 1.38 28.87
CA GLU A 222 -8.89 -0.09 28.79
C GLU A 222 -7.99 -0.57 27.65
N ARG A 223 -7.46 0.33 26.81
CA ARG A 223 -6.63 -0.04 25.65
C ARG A 223 -5.32 0.73 25.59
N PRO A 224 -4.25 0.08 25.12
CA PRO A 224 -3.01 0.78 24.83
C PRO A 224 -3.19 1.80 23.70
N VAL A 225 -2.32 2.80 23.70
CA VAL A 225 -2.19 3.75 22.61
C VAL A 225 -0.77 3.70 22.05
N GLY A 226 -0.65 3.53 20.73
CA GLY A 226 0.62 3.55 20.03
C GLY A 226 0.64 4.56 18.87
N THR A 227 1.76 4.63 18.16
CA THR A 227 1.91 5.34 16.87
C THR A 227 2.74 4.47 15.91
N ALA A 228 2.73 4.76 14.61
CA ALA A 228 3.60 4.09 13.63
C ALA A 228 4.56 5.08 12.96
N ILE A 229 5.85 4.74 12.93
CA ILE A 229 6.92 5.51 12.28
C ILE A 229 7.56 4.76 11.12
N ALA A 230 8.13 5.50 10.15
CA ALA A 230 8.85 4.93 9.03
C ALA A 230 10.29 4.55 9.45
N GLY A 231 10.63 3.26 9.46
CA GLY A 231 11.94 2.79 9.90
C GLY A 231 12.27 3.17 11.36
N ILE A 232 13.55 3.10 11.72
CA ILE A 232 14.05 3.31 13.10
C ILE A 232 15.29 4.21 13.17
N ALA A 233 15.42 5.19 12.27
CA ALA A 233 16.56 6.11 12.29
C ALA A 233 16.74 6.77 13.67
N GLN A 234 17.96 6.73 14.21
CA GLN A 234 18.27 7.16 15.59
C GLN A 234 17.63 8.50 15.99
N PRO A 235 17.78 9.62 15.23
CA PRO A 235 17.24 10.92 15.63
C PRO A 235 15.71 10.94 15.77
N LYS A 236 15.02 10.02 15.09
CA LYS A 236 13.56 9.86 15.14
C LYS A 236 13.14 9.12 16.40
N VAL A 237 13.81 8.02 16.71
CA VAL A 237 13.51 7.21 17.89
C VAL A 237 13.81 7.99 19.17
N GLU A 238 14.91 8.75 19.22
CA GLU A 238 15.24 9.62 20.35
C GLU A 238 14.16 10.69 20.60
N ARG A 239 13.58 11.26 19.52
CA ARG A 239 12.47 12.22 19.62
C ARG A 239 11.18 11.55 20.08
N MET A 240 10.87 10.34 19.60
CA MET A 240 9.74 9.56 20.11
C MET A 240 9.90 9.27 21.60
N ALA A 241 11.07 8.82 22.04
CA ALA A 241 11.37 8.56 23.44
C ALA A 241 11.23 9.83 24.30
N LYS A 242 11.70 10.98 23.80
CA LYS A 242 11.67 12.26 24.51
C LYS A 242 10.28 12.89 24.57
N PHE A 243 9.56 12.92 23.46
CA PHE A 243 8.33 13.73 23.31
C PHE A 243 7.05 12.90 23.36
N CYS A 244 7.13 11.56 23.31
CA CYS A 244 5.98 10.67 23.36
C CYS A 244 5.95 9.75 24.60
N PRO A 245 6.10 10.26 25.83
CA PRO A 245 6.12 9.45 27.05
C PRO A 245 4.78 8.79 27.40
N ASP A 246 3.66 9.17 26.78
CA ASP A 246 2.35 8.59 27.09
C ASP A 246 1.95 7.42 26.18
N LEU A 247 2.69 7.21 25.08
CA LEU A 247 2.53 6.03 24.22
C LEU A 247 2.93 4.76 24.96
N ASP A 248 2.14 3.71 24.79
CA ASP A 248 2.37 2.38 25.35
C ASP A 248 3.15 1.49 24.38
N ILE A 249 2.99 1.69 23.07
CA ILE A 249 3.59 0.88 22.00
C ILE A 249 4.18 1.79 20.91
N LEU A 250 5.41 1.54 20.49
CA LEU A 250 5.96 2.12 19.24
C LEU A 250 5.82 1.13 18.08
N GLY A 251 4.99 1.46 17.12
CA GLY A 251 4.91 0.79 15.85
C GLY A 251 6.05 1.24 14.92
N THR A 252 6.74 0.28 14.32
CA THR A 252 7.78 0.51 13.31
C THR A 252 7.33 -0.09 11.98
N ASN A 253 7.29 0.72 10.94
CA ASN A 253 7.08 0.26 9.57
C ASN A 253 8.45 -0.03 8.96
N ILE A 254 8.76 -1.30 8.76
CA ILE A 254 10.11 -1.78 8.45
C ILE A 254 10.10 -2.53 7.13
N TYR A 255 11.04 -2.16 6.25
CA TYR A 255 11.19 -2.73 4.93
C TYR A 255 12.64 -3.15 4.70
N GLY A 256 12.82 -4.33 4.13
CA GLY A 256 14.12 -4.79 3.65
C GLY A 256 15.21 -4.80 4.73
N ASN A 257 16.26 -4.01 4.51
CA ASN A 257 17.46 -4.00 5.35
C ASN A 257 17.26 -3.36 6.73
N ASP A 258 16.11 -2.75 7.01
CA ASP A 258 15.85 -2.13 8.33
C ASP A 258 15.38 -3.17 9.38
N ILE A 259 15.24 -4.45 8.99
CA ILE A 259 14.74 -5.55 9.85
C ILE A 259 15.73 -5.98 10.93
N TRP A 260 17.02 -5.67 10.79
CA TRP A 260 18.05 -6.21 11.68
C TRP A 260 18.11 -5.47 13.02
N ASP A 261 18.13 -6.24 14.12
CA ASP A 261 18.35 -5.77 15.49
C ASP A 261 17.42 -4.63 15.96
N VAL A 262 16.19 -4.57 15.43
CA VAL A 262 15.25 -3.46 15.67
C VAL A 262 15.09 -3.14 17.16
N GLY A 263 14.75 -4.14 17.99
CA GLY A 263 14.54 -3.90 19.42
C GLY A 263 15.79 -3.45 20.17
N ALA A 264 16.97 -3.98 19.81
CA ALA A 264 18.24 -3.54 20.41
C ALA A 264 18.57 -2.08 20.03
N GLN A 265 18.33 -1.71 18.77
CA GLN A 265 18.48 -0.34 18.31
C GLN A 265 17.50 0.61 18.98
N LEU A 266 16.22 0.23 19.10
CA LEU A 266 15.21 1.02 19.81
C LEU A 266 15.64 1.33 21.25
N ARG A 267 16.11 0.31 21.99
CA ARG A 267 16.65 0.49 23.35
C ARG A 267 17.87 1.40 23.37
N ARG A 268 18.80 1.24 22.43
CA ARG A 268 19.99 2.09 22.31
C ARG A 268 19.62 3.56 22.06
N TYR A 269 18.54 3.81 21.33
CA TYR A 269 18.05 5.15 21.02
C TYR A 269 17.06 5.69 22.07
N GLY A 270 16.92 5.01 23.21
CA GLY A 270 16.15 5.47 24.37
C GLY A 270 14.70 5.00 24.43
N TRP A 271 14.23 4.19 23.47
CA TRP A 271 12.90 3.59 23.54
C TRP A 271 12.95 2.24 24.28
N HIS A 272 12.50 2.23 25.53
CA HIS A 272 12.52 1.05 26.41
C HIS A 272 11.14 0.43 26.64
N LYS A 273 10.12 0.85 25.89
CA LYS A 273 8.74 0.36 25.99
C LYS A 273 8.44 -0.71 24.93
N PRO A 274 7.30 -1.41 25.03
CA PRO A 274 6.84 -2.31 23.99
C PRO A 274 6.86 -1.69 22.58
N TRP A 275 7.09 -2.51 21.58
CA TRP A 275 7.13 -2.11 20.17
C TRP A 275 6.52 -3.19 19.28
N ALA A 276 6.18 -2.85 18.03
CA ALA A 276 5.64 -3.82 17.08
C ALA A 276 6.08 -3.50 15.66
N PHE A 277 6.25 -4.51 14.82
CA PHE A 277 6.29 -4.32 13.37
C PHE A 277 4.87 -4.02 12.89
N THR A 278 4.51 -2.74 12.83
CA THR A 278 3.19 -2.31 12.32
C THR A 278 3.07 -2.44 10.81
N GLU A 279 4.20 -2.44 10.11
CA GLU A 279 4.34 -2.95 8.75
C GLU A 279 5.67 -3.70 8.67
N CYS A 280 5.66 -4.88 8.09
CA CYS A 280 6.87 -5.56 7.65
C CYS A 280 6.67 -6.05 6.23
N GLY A 281 7.61 -5.73 5.34
CA GLY A 281 7.56 -6.13 3.94
C GLY A 281 8.94 -6.43 3.36
N THR A 282 8.96 -6.75 2.06
CA THR A 282 10.20 -6.93 1.30
C THR A 282 10.99 -5.62 1.15
N LEU A 283 12.11 -5.65 0.43
CA LEU A 283 12.90 -4.47 0.08
C LEU A 283 12.04 -3.38 -0.55
N GLY A 284 12.17 -2.17 -0.03
CA GLY A 284 11.59 -0.98 -0.63
C GLY A 284 12.25 -0.65 -1.97
N ALA A 285 11.52 -0.01 -2.89
CA ALA A 285 12.05 0.41 -4.18
C ALA A 285 13.23 1.40 -4.09
N TRP A 286 13.36 2.09 -2.96
CA TRP A 286 14.48 2.98 -2.66
C TRP A 286 15.73 2.24 -2.15
N GLN A 287 15.61 0.95 -1.80
CA GLN A 287 16.70 0.10 -1.30
C GLN A 287 17.29 -0.81 -2.36
N VAL A 288 16.66 -0.92 -3.53
CA VAL A 288 17.14 -1.82 -4.59
C VAL A 288 18.09 -1.12 -5.55
N PRO A 289 18.98 -1.86 -6.24
CA PRO A 289 19.82 -1.27 -7.26
C PRO A 289 18.97 -0.90 -8.49
N LYS A 290 19.58 -0.16 -9.41
CA LYS A 290 18.97 0.21 -10.68
C LYS A 290 19.84 -0.29 -11.82
N THR A 291 19.19 -0.69 -12.91
CA THR A 291 19.86 -0.97 -14.19
C THR A 291 20.54 0.30 -14.74
N SER A 292 21.44 0.16 -15.71
CA SER A 292 22.09 1.31 -16.36
C SER A 292 21.11 2.27 -17.04
N TRP A 293 19.90 1.82 -17.35
CA TRP A 293 18.81 2.62 -17.92
C TRP A 293 17.77 3.07 -16.87
N GLY A 294 18.09 2.95 -15.57
CA GLY A 294 17.28 3.46 -14.47
C GLY A 294 16.12 2.56 -14.03
N GLY A 295 15.86 1.43 -14.69
CA GLY A 295 14.86 0.44 -14.26
C GLY A 295 15.21 -0.15 -12.88
N LEU A 296 14.21 -0.28 -12.01
CA LEU A 296 14.40 -0.71 -10.61
C LEU A 296 14.61 -2.22 -10.52
N MET A 297 15.67 -2.69 -9.87
CA MET A 297 15.93 -4.12 -9.75
C MET A 297 15.15 -4.74 -8.58
N GLU A 298 13.83 -4.90 -8.77
CA GLU A 298 12.94 -5.65 -7.86
C GLU A 298 13.55 -7.02 -7.51
N PRO A 299 13.46 -7.51 -6.25
CA PRO A 299 13.88 -8.87 -5.94
C PRO A 299 13.19 -9.85 -6.87
N LEU A 300 13.98 -10.67 -7.57
CA LEU A 300 13.56 -11.37 -8.78
C LEU A 300 12.30 -12.21 -8.59
N THR A 301 12.14 -12.86 -7.43
CA THR A 301 11.05 -13.82 -7.19
C THR A 301 10.27 -13.49 -5.93
N SER A 302 8.97 -13.79 -5.92
CA SER A 302 8.13 -13.72 -4.72
C SER A 302 8.71 -14.52 -3.55
N THR A 303 9.32 -15.68 -3.83
CA THR A 303 9.98 -16.52 -2.82
C THR A 303 11.13 -15.76 -2.13
N SER A 304 11.98 -15.07 -2.90
CA SER A 304 13.06 -14.25 -2.32
C SER A 304 12.52 -13.09 -1.47
N LYS A 305 11.40 -12.47 -1.88
CA LYS A 305 10.74 -11.41 -1.12
C LYS A 305 10.18 -11.89 0.22
N GLY A 306 9.67 -13.12 0.26
CA GLY A 306 9.11 -13.72 1.48
C GLY A 306 10.12 -13.92 2.61
N GLN A 307 11.41 -14.03 2.30
CA GLN A 307 12.47 -14.20 3.30
C GLN A 307 12.54 -13.02 4.29
N TYR A 308 12.19 -11.80 3.84
CA TYR A 308 12.14 -10.62 4.71
C TYR A 308 11.00 -10.72 5.73
N LEU A 309 9.84 -11.26 5.33
CA LEU A 309 8.70 -11.44 6.23
C LEU A 309 9.02 -12.46 7.33
N ASP A 310 9.58 -13.62 6.96
CA ASP A 310 10.04 -14.61 7.95
C ASP A 310 11.08 -14.01 8.88
N ARG A 311 12.11 -13.34 8.34
CA ARG A 311 13.15 -12.70 9.15
C ARG A 311 12.56 -11.73 10.16
N GLY A 312 11.65 -10.86 9.75
CA GLY A 312 10.98 -9.90 10.65
C GLY A 312 10.17 -10.60 11.75
N LEU A 313 9.47 -11.69 11.42
CA LEU A 313 8.78 -12.49 12.44
C LEU A 313 9.78 -13.11 13.43
N GLN A 314 10.90 -13.68 12.96
CA GLN A 314 11.93 -14.23 13.85
C GLN A 314 12.54 -13.15 14.76
N MET A 315 12.74 -11.92 14.27
CA MET A 315 13.20 -10.80 15.10
C MET A 315 12.17 -10.44 16.18
N CYS A 316 10.88 -10.42 15.85
CA CYS A 316 9.84 -10.16 16.84
C CYS A 316 9.74 -11.28 17.88
N LYS A 317 9.89 -12.54 17.46
CA LYS A 317 9.92 -13.69 18.36
C LYS A 317 11.07 -13.60 19.36
N ALA A 318 12.25 -13.19 18.90
CA ALA A 318 13.47 -13.15 19.70
C ALA A 318 13.55 -11.97 20.68
N ASP A 319 12.75 -10.92 20.51
CA ASP A 319 12.79 -9.73 21.38
C ASP A 319 11.56 -9.67 22.30
N ASP A 320 11.77 -9.78 23.61
CA ASP A 320 10.69 -9.78 24.61
C ASP A 320 9.83 -8.51 24.60
N GLN A 321 10.30 -7.39 24.07
CA GLN A 321 9.53 -6.16 23.98
C GLN A 321 8.72 -6.03 22.69
N CYS A 322 8.92 -6.93 21.71
CA CYS A 322 8.09 -6.96 20.51
C CYS A 322 6.75 -7.63 20.83
N VAL A 323 5.65 -6.88 20.73
CA VAL A 323 4.28 -7.35 21.03
C VAL A 323 3.48 -7.69 19.77
N GLY A 324 4.00 -7.42 18.58
CA GLY A 324 3.26 -7.74 17.36
C GLY A 324 4.04 -7.63 16.05
N PHE A 325 3.56 -8.37 15.06
CA PHE A 325 4.08 -8.40 13.71
C PHE A 325 2.93 -8.34 12.70
N PHE A 326 2.96 -7.36 11.78
CA PHE A 326 1.93 -7.17 10.76
C PHE A 326 2.56 -7.23 9.36
N ALA A 327 2.30 -8.34 8.66
CA ALA A 327 2.78 -8.52 7.29
C ALA A 327 2.10 -7.54 6.34
N PHE A 328 2.88 -6.86 5.51
CA PHE A 328 2.42 -5.88 4.54
C PHE A 328 3.12 -6.08 3.17
N LEU A 329 2.40 -6.09 2.05
CA LEU A 329 0.98 -5.78 1.89
C LEU A 329 0.10 -7.04 1.82
N TRP A 330 -0.88 -7.18 2.74
CA TRP A 330 -1.90 -8.22 2.62
C TRP A 330 -3.01 -7.79 1.68
N GLY A 331 -2.83 -8.19 0.43
CA GLY A 331 -3.60 -7.67 -0.69
C GLY A 331 -2.69 -7.44 -1.88
N TRP A 332 -3.14 -6.54 -2.74
CA TRP A 332 -2.44 -6.18 -3.96
C TRP A 332 -2.53 -4.67 -4.16
N LYS A 333 -1.43 -4.06 -4.59
CA LYS A 333 -1.35 -2.67 -5.01
C LYS A 333 -0.27 -2.59 -6.08
N TRP A 334 -0.54 -1.84 -7.15
CA TRP A 334 0.51 -1.44 -8.06
C TRP A 334 1.40 -0.41 -7.37
N GLU A 335 2.64 -0.80 -7.13
CA GLU A 335 3.63 0.06 -6.49
C GLU A 335 5.00 -0.23 -7.09
N LYS A 336 5.43 0.64 -7.99
CA LYS A 336 6.53 0.45 -8.96
C LYS A 336 6.30 -0.67 -9.95
N THR A 337 5.84 -1.84 -9.53
CA THR A 337 5.49 -2.97 -10.41
C THR A 337 4.20 -3.63 -9.95
N GLY A 338 3.66 -4.52 -10.78
CA GLY A 338 2.50 -5.33 -10.44
C GLY A 338 2.74 -6.39 -9.36
N THR A 339 3.99 -6.61 -8.93
CA THR A 339 4.38 -7.75 -8.08
C THR A 339 5.20 -7.37 -6.84
N TRP A 340 5.42 -6.07 -6.58
CA TRP A 340 6.43 -5.64 -5.62
C TRP A 340 6.16 -6.08 -4.18
N PHE A 341 5.07 -5.60 -3.57
CA PHE A 341 4.76 -5.80 -2.14
C PHE A 341 3.56 -6.71 -1.88
N GLY A 342 2.78 -7.05 -2.90
CA GLY A 342 1.50 -7.75 -2.74
C GLY A 342 1.68 -9.23 -2.40
N MET A 343 1.08 -9.69 -1.29
CA MET A 343 0.93 -11.11 -0.97
C MET A 343 -0.26 -11.76 -1.68
N LEU A 344 -1.15 -10.96 -2.29
CA LEU A 344 -2.18 -11.43 -3.21
C LEU A 344 -1.97 -10.78 -4.58
N ASP A 345 -2.27 -11.49 -5.66
CA ASP A 345 -2.34 -10.93 -7.01
C ASP A 345 -3.79 -10.62 -7.40
N ASN A 346 -4.12 -9.32 -7.46
CA ASN A 346 -5.38 -8.80 -8.00
C ASN A 346 -5.14 -7.92 -9.24
N TRP A 347 -4.02 -8.10 -9.94
CA TRP A 347 -3.76 -7.37 -11.16
C TRP A 347 -4.80 -7.75 -12.21
N LYS A 348 -5.78 -6.87 -12.47
CA LYS A 348 -6.97 -7.18 -13.29
C LYS A 348 -6.64 -7.69 -14.70
N ALA A 349 -5.49 -7.30 -15.24
CA ALA A 349 -5.06 -7.72 -16.57
C ALA A 349 -4.42 -9.13 -16.58
N VAL A 350 -4.09 -9.68 -15.41
CA VAL A 350 -3.37 -10.94 -15.21
C VAL A 350 -4.17 -11.94 -14.37
N SER A 351 -5.05 -11.48 -13.49
CA SER A 351 -5.87 -12.29 -12.60
C SER A 351 -7.35 -11.93 -12.73
N THR A 352 -8.16 -12.92 -13.08
CA THR A 352 -9.63 -12.83 -13.14
C THR A 352 -10.29 -13.38 -11.87
N VAL A 353 -9.49 -13.91 -10.92
CA VAL A 353 -9.98 -14.52 -9.68
C VAL A 353 -10.52 -13.43 -8.75
N PRO A 354 -11.81 -13.45 -8.39
CA PRO A 354 -12.37 -12.47 -7.46
C PRO A 354 -11.69 -12.55 -6.10
N GLY A 355 -10.98 -11.49 -5.72
CA GLY A 355 -10.24 -11.39 -4.47
C GLY A 355 -8.78 -11.84 -4.51
N GLY A 356 -8.34 -12.28 -5.69
CA GLY A 356 -6.93 -12.42 -6.01
C GLY A 356 -6.36 -13.79 -5.72
N ILE A 357 -5.18 -14.03 -6.26
CA ILE A 357 -4.46 -15.30 -6.13
C ILE A 357 -3.44 -15.16 -5.00
N LEU A 358 -3.35 -16.15 -4.12
CA LEU A 358 -2.40 -16.09 -3.01
C LEU A 358 -0.99 -16.35 -3.54
N ASN A 359 -0.14 -15.34 -3.39
CA ASN A 359 1.24 -15.32 -3.87
C ASN A 359 2.20 -15.94 -2.83
N ASP A 360 3.22 -16.64 -3.31
CA ASP A 360 4.20 -17.38 -2.51
C ASP A 360 5.09 -16.49 -1.62
N MET A 361 5.04 -15.16 -1.77
CA MET A 361 5.71 -14.23 -0.87
C MET A 361 5.37 -14.48 0.61
N GLY A 362 4.13 -14.84 0.93
CA GLY A 362 3.73 -15.13 2.31
C GLY A 362 4.18 -16.51 2.83
N GLN A 363 4.70 -17.39 1.97
CA GLN A 363 4.89 -18.81 2.32
C GLN A 363 5.86 -19.05 3.48
N PRO A 364 7.03 -18.38 3.57
CA PRO A 364 7.94 -18.54 4.71
C PRO A 364 7.26 -18.21 6.04
N LEU A 365 6.43 -17.16 6.06
CA LEU A 365 5.66 -16.76 7.24
C LEU A 365 4.60 -17.81 7.61
N PHE A 366 3.92 -18.38 6.62
CA PHE A 366 2.91 -19.43 6.85
C PHE A 366 3.50 -20.70 7.42
N ASP A 367 4.72 -21.07 7.00
CA ASP A 367 5.42 -22.24 7.52
C ASP A 367 5.70 -22.12 9.01
N GLU A 368 6.01 -20.91 9.47
CA GLU A 368 6.26 -20.61 10.88
C GLU A 368 4.97 -20.59 11.71
N ILE A 369 3.90 -19.92 11.25
CA ILE A 369 2.67 -19.74 12.04
C ILE A 369 1.61 -20.83 11.84
N SER A 370 1.85 -21.73 10.86
CA SER A 370 0.92 -22.78 10.46
C SER A 370 1.63 -24.09 10.07
N PRO A 371 2.62 -24.59 10.84
CA PRO A 371 3.45 -25.74 10.43
C PRO A 371 2.65 -27.05 10.30
N GLN A 372 1.52 -27.16 11.00
CA GLN A 372 0.66 -28.34 10.98
C GLN A 372 -0.39 -28.31 9.86
N SER A 373 -0.55 -27.17 9.16
CA SER A 373 -1.53 -27.08 8.09
C SER A 373 -0.97 -27.71 6.82
N ALA A 374 -1.57 -28.83 6.41
CA ALA A 374 -1.22 -29.49 5.14
C ALA A 374 -1.53 -28.59 3.92
N TRP A 375 -2.46 -27.65 4.06
CA TRP A 375 -3.05 -26.89 2.96
C TRP A 375 -2.08 -25.90 2.27
N PRO A 376 -1.30 -25.05 2.98
CA PRO A 376 -0.27 -24.22 2.34
C PRO A 376 0.94 -25.05 1.86
N MET A 377 1.19 -26.23 2.45
CA MET A 377 2.35 -27.06 2.09
C MET A 377 2.16 -27.88 0.81
N GLN A 378 0.95 -28.38 0.57
CA GLN A 378 0.67 -29.26 -0.57
C GLN A 378 0.59 -28.54 -1.92
N LEU A 379 0.46 -27.21 -1.93
CA LEU A 379 0.23 -26.38 -3.13
C LEU A 379 1.41 -25.47 -3.51
N ARG A 380 2.58 -25.67 -2.89
CA ARG A 380 3.76 -24.79 -3.08
C ARG A 380 4.24 -24.78 -4.53
N VAL A 381 4.55 -23.57 -4.99
CA VAL A 381 5.29 -23.29 -6.22
C VAL A 381 6.24 -22.17 -5.83
N HIS A 382 7.53 -22.39 -6.02
CA HIS A 382 8.59 -21.43 -5.76
C HIS A 382 9.30 -21.09 -7.06
N LEU A 383 9.83 -19.88 -7.13
CA LEU A 383 10.73 -19.49 -8.20
C LEU A 383 12.11 -19.28 -7.59
N GLU A 384 13.06 -20.12 -7.99
CA GLU A 384 14.46 -20.04 -7.56
C GLU A 384 15.24 -19.00 -8.35
N GLY A 385 14.80 -18.70 -9.58
CA GLY A 385 15.40 -17.68 -10.42
C GLY A 385 14.90 -17.72 -11.86
N ALA A 386 15.53 -16.88 -12.68
CA ALA A 386 15.32 -16.80 -14.12
C ALA A 386 16.68 -16.90 -14.83
N ASP A 387 16.71 -17.59 -15.97
CA ASP A 387 17.88 -17.69 -16.85
C ASP A 387 17.57 -17.01 -18.19
N VAL A 388 18.36 -16.00 -18.55
CA VAL A 388 18.28 -15.31 -19.84
C VAL A 388 19.34 -15.87 -20.77
N HIS A 389 18.94 -16.42 -21.92
CA HIS A 389 19.90 -17.03 -22.85
C HIS A 389 20.32 -16.07 -23.97
N GLY A 390 21.62 -16.05 -24.23
CA GLY A 390 22.27 -15.36 -25.35
C GLY A 390 23.52 -16.12 -25.77
N PRO A 391 24.23 -15.69 -26.84
CA PRO A 391 25.35 -16.44 -27.43
C PRO A 391 26.50 -16.75 -26.46
N ASN A 392 26.62 -16.05 -25.32
CA ASN A 392 27.60 -16.28 -24.25
C ASN A 392 27.02 -16.21 -22.82
N SER A 393 25.69 -16.19 -22.63
CA SER A 393 25.08 -16.01 -21.31
C SER A 393 24.13 -17.15 -20.97
N THR A 394 24.52 -18.00 -20.03
CA THR A 394 23.59 -18.74 -19.17
C THR A 394 23.63 -18.02 -17.82
N THR A 395 23.11 -16.79 -17.78
CA THR A 395 23.24 -15.94 -16.59
C THR A 395 22.15 -16.27 -15.58
N CYS A 396 22.51 -17.09 -14.60
CA CYS A 396 21.75 -17.32 -13.37
C CYS A 396 21.70 -16.04 -12.55
N GLY A 397 20.58 -15.33 -12.48
CA GLY A 397 20.39 -14.24 -11.51
C GLY A 397 20.71 -12.82 -11.98
N GLN A 398 20.55 -12.53 -13.28
CA GLN A 398 20.51 -11.13 -13.72
C GLN A 398 19.17 -10.47 -13.36
N LEU A 399 19.22 -9.31 -12.71
CA LEU A 399 18.09 -8.46 -12.36
C LEU A 399 17.62 -7.58 -13.54
N GLY A 400 18.26 -7.71 -14.71
CA GLY A 400 17.80 -7.16 -15.99
C GLY A 400 18.66 -7.53 -17.19
N PHE A 401 18.17 -7.29 -18.42
CA PHE A 401 18.90 -7.57 -19.69
C PHE A 401 18.64 -6.53 -20.79
N SER A 402 19.48 -6.53 -21.84
CA SER A 402 19.31 -5.65 -23.01
C SER A 402 19.27 -6.44 -24.31
N ALA A 403 18.41 -6.04 -25.24
CA ALA A 403 18.22 -6.73 -26.50
C ALA A 403 18.14 -5.76 -27.68
N GLU A 404 18.74 -6.14 -28.81
CA GLU A 404 18.57 -5.38 -30.04
C GLU A 404 17.12 -5.48 -30.54
N LYS A 405 16.63 -4.44 -31.20
CA LYS A 405 15.32 -4.46 -31.85
C LYS A 405 15.27 -5.54 -32.93
N GLY A 406 14.33 -6.46 -32.82
CA GLY A 406 14.17 -7.61 -33.72
C GLY A 406 14.75 -8.93 -33.18
N ALA A 407 15.40 -8.91 -32.02
CA ALA A 407 15.84 -10.12 -31.33
C ALA A 407 14.65 -10.90 -30.72
N VAL A 408 14.85 -12.21 -30.57
CA VAL A 408 13.99 -13.09 -29.77
C VAL A 408 14.77 -13.55 -28.55
N VAL A 409 14.31 -13.19 -27.36
CA VAL A 409 15.02 -13.45 -26.11
C VAL A 409 14.33 -14.57 -25.32
N PRO A 410 14.91 -15.77 -25.26
CA PRO A 410 14.45 -16.83 -24.38
C PRO A 410 14.79 -16.53 -22.90
N VAL A 411 13.78 -16.67 -22.04
CA VAL A 411 13.89 -16.55 -20.59
C VAL A 411 13.27 -17.79 -19.96
N ASP A 412 14.06 -18.56 -19.22
CA ASP A 412 13.59 -19.72 -18.46
C ASP A 412 13.31 -19.33 -17.01
N LEU A 413 12.18 -19.78 -16.46
CA LEU A 413 11.92 -19.71 -15.03
C LEU A 413 12.22 -21.05 -14.36
N ARG A 414 13.06 -21.02 -13.33
CA ARG A 414 13.34 -22.18 -12.47
C ARG A 414 12.28 -22.29 -11.41
N VAL A 415 11.33 -23.19 -11.65
CA VAL A 415 10.21 -23.47 -10.76
C VAL A 415 10.50 -24.71 -9.93
N VAL A 416 10.35 -24.59 -8.61
CA VAL A 416 10.41 -25.73 -7.69
C VAL A 416 9.08 -25.87 -6.98
N ALA A 417 8.48 -27.05 -7.05
CA ALA A 417 7.25 -27.37 -6.34
C ALA A 417 7.52 -28.55 -5.40
N PRO A 418 8.02 -28.32 -4.18
CA PRO A 418 8.22 -29.42 -3.24
C PRO A 418 6.87 -30.10 -2.99
N TYR A 419 6.84 -31.43 -2.93
CA TYR A 419 5.62 -32.28 -2.91
C TYR A 419 4.91 -32.47 -4.27
N MET A 420 5.65 -32.47 -5.39
CA MET A 420 5.11 -32.91 -6.68
C MET A 420 4.81 -34.42 -6.68
N GLN A 421 3.56 -34.79 -6.45
CA GLN A 421 3.06 -36.08 -6.95
C GLN A 421 2.64 -35.97 -8.43
N GLU A 422 2.40 -34.75 -8.94
CA GLU A 422 1.92 -34.49 -10.30
C GLU A 422 2.52 -33.21 -10.93
N PRO A 423 3.72 -33.26 -11.52
CA PRO A 423 4.40 -32.10 -12.14
C PRO A 423 3.62 -31.40 -13.26
N ASN A 424 2.68 -32.08 -13.89
CA ASN A 424 1.92 -31.59 -15.05
C ASN A 424 0.81 -30.56 -14.69
N LYS A 425 0.74 -30.09 -13.43
CA LYS A 425 -0.33 -29.20 -12.93
C LYS A 425 0.12 -27.76 -12.64
N VAL A 426 1.36 -27.40 -12.99
CA VAL A 426 1.85 -26.00 -12.95
C VAL A 426 1.68 -25.37 -14.32
N TRP A 427 1.13 -24.16 -14.35
CA TRP A 427 0.85 -23.39 -15.55
C TRP A 427 1.62 -22.09 -15.49
N MET A 428 2.24 -21.73 -16.61
CA MET A 428 3.01 -20.50 -16.71
C MET A 428 2.25 -19.47 -17.52
N GLU A 429 2.22 -18.24 -17.03
CA GLU A 429 1.72 -17.08 -17.75
C GLU A 429 2.80 -16.01 -17.81
N TRP A 430 2.89 -15.32 -18.94
CA TRP A 430 3.96 -14.37 -19.23
C TRP A 430 3.37 -13.06 -19.74
N TYR A 431 3.89 -11.95 -19.23
CA TYR A 431 3.39 -10.62 -19.57
C TYR A 431 4.54 -9.63 -19.68
N VAL A 432 4.39 -8.64 -20.55
CA VAL A 432 5.33 -7.53 -20.68
C VAL A 432 4.58 -6.21 -20.49
N THR A 433 5.17 -5.29 -19.73
CA THR A 433 4.69 -3.90 -19.64
C THR A 433 5.83 -2.95 -20.02
N PRO A 434 5.54 -1.67 -20.31
CA PRO A 434 6.54 -0.62 -20.17
C PRO A 434 7.17 -0.65 -18.77
N GLU A 435 8.41 -0.19 -18.64
CA GLU A 435 9.07 -0.04 -17.34
C GLU A 435 8.56 1.24 -16.65
N THR A 436 8.34 1.16 -15.34
CA THR A 436 7.92 2.31 -14.55
C THR A 436 9.02 3.36 -14.53
N SER A 437 8.65 4.61 -14.83
CA SER A 437 9.63 5.71 -14.78
C SER A 437 10.16 5.90 -13.36
N VAL A 438 11.47 6.08 -13.23
CA VAL A 438 12.18 6.23 -11.94
C VAL A 438 11.66 7.44 -11.11
N ASN A 439 11.00 8.38 -11.78
CA ASN A 439 10.46 9.62 -11.22
C ASN A 439 8.96 9.55 -10.88
N ALA A 440 8.30 8.40 -11.07
CA ALA A 440 6.93 8.22 -10.61
C ALA A 440 6.90 8.45 -9.10
N LYS A 441 6.29 9.55 -8.66
CA LYS A 441 6.05 9.81 -7.23
C LYS A 441 5.04 8.77 -6.75
N SER A 442 5.46 7.87 -5.85
CA SER A 442 4.53 7.13 -4.98
C SER A 442 4.50 7.91 -3.67
N ASP A 443 3.30 8.22 -3.19
CA ASP A 443 3.09 8.75 -1.84
C ASP A 443 2.76 7.63 -0.84
N GLY A 444 3.06 6.37 -1.17
CA GLY A 444 2.78 5.17 -0.38
C GLY A 444 1.29 4.85 -0.15
N ASN A 445 0.41 5.85 -0.29
CA ASN A 445 -0.99 5.80 0.11
C ASN A 445 -1.96 5.75 -1.09
N VAL A 446 -1.55 6.25 -2.26
CA VAL A 446 -2.31 6.17 -3.51
C VAL A 446 -1.71 5.09 -4.41
N PRO A 447 -2.52 4.17 -4.97
CA PRO A 447 -2.04 3.25 -6.01
C PRO A 447 -1.50 4.04 -7.19
N GLU A 448 -0.27 3.72 -7.62
CA GLU A 448 0.27 4.28 -8.86
C GLU A 448 -0.59 3.81 -10.06
N GLU A 449 -0.56 4.57 -11.16
CA GLU A 449 -1.24 4.18 -12.39
C GLU A 449 -0.70 2.81 -12.88
N GLN A 450 -1.61 1.87 -13.11
CA GLN A 450 -1.27 0.54 -13.58
C GLN A 450 -0.81 0.61 -15.03
N LEU A 451 0.36 0.05 -15.33
CA LEU A 451 0.86 0.01 -16.70
C LEU A 451 0.17 -1.10 -17.50
N ASN A 452 -0.19 -0.77 -18.74
CA ASN A 452 -0.86 -1.70 -19.65
C ASN A 452 0.10 -2.79 -20.15
N ILE A 453 -0.44 -4.00 -20.28
CA ILE A 453 0.25 -5.13 -20.90
C ILE A 453 0.40 -4.86 -22.39
N ILE A 454 1.60 -5.13 -22.92
CA ILE A 454 1.89 -5.07 -24.34
C ILE A 454 1.56 -6.43 -24.98
N PRO A 455 0.52 -6.52 -25.82
CA PRO A 455 0.14 -7.79 -26.43
C PRO A 455 1.24 -8.32 -27.36
N ASN A 456 1.33 -9.64 -27.48
CA ASN A 456 2.32 -10.36 -28.30
C ASN A 456 3.80 -10.08 -27.97
N ALA A 457 4.13 -9.33 -26.91
CA ALA A 457 5.51 -9.00 -26.57
C ALA A 457 6.30 -10.20 -25.99
N VAL A 458 5.61 -11.26 -25.59
CA VAL A 458 6.21 -12.51 -25.14
C VAL A 458 5.35 -13.69 -25.60
N HIS A 459 5.98 -14.71 -26.16
CA HIS A 459 5.40 -16.04 -26.39
C HIS A 459 5.99 -17.03 -25.40
N TYR A 460 5.52 -18.27 -25.34
CA TYR A 460 6.11 -19.29 -24.46
C TYR A 460 6.12 -20.65 -25.14
N CYS A 461 7.06 -21.51 -24.74
CA CYS A 461 7.18 -22.86 -25.26
C CYS A 461 6.05 -23.77 -24.75
N LYS A 462 5.85 -24.94 -25.37
CA LYS A 462 4.76 -25.88 -25.03
C LYS A 462 4.74 -26.30 -23.55
N ASN A 463 5.89 -26.35 -22.89
CA ASN A 463 6.00 -26.66 -21.46
C ASN A 463 5.71 -25.45 -20.54
N GLY A 464 5.56 -24.24 -21.10
CA GLY A 464 5.27 -23.00 -20.37
C GLY A 464 6.46 -22.35 -19.67
N PHE A 465 7.45 -23.13 -19.23
CA PHE A 465 8.58 -22.66 -18.40
C PHE A 465 9.57 -21.74 -19.12
N ARG A 466 9.57 -21.74 -20.45
CA ARG A 466 10.38 -20.84 -21.28
C ARG A 466 9.49 -19.78 -21.94
N GLY A 467 9.72 -18.52 -21.60
CA GLY A 467 9.19 -17.36 -22.32
C GLY A 467 10.14 -16.95 -23.46
N LEU A 468 9.59 -16.43 -24.55
CA LEU A 468 10.30 -15.91 -25.72
C LEU A 468 9.88 -14.45 -25.93
N VAL A 469 10.65 -13.50 -25.41
CA VAL A 469 10.38 -12.06 -25.57
C VAL A 469 10.67 -11.64 -27.01
N GLN A 470 9.68 -11.03 -27.64
CA GLN A 470 9.72 -10.55 -29.02
C GLN A 470 10.00 -9.05 -29.03
N THR A 471 11.19 -8.62 -29.48
CA THR A 471 11.54 -7.19 -29.48
C THR A 471 11.26 -6.48 -30.80
N SER A 472 10.78 -7.20 -31.82
CA SER A 472 10.58 -6.67 -33.19
C SER A 472 9.54 -5.56 -33.26
N HIS A 473 8.40 -5.72 -32.57
CA HIS A 473 7.32 -4.73 -32.51
C HIS A 473 7.38 -3.80 -31.29
N LEU A 474 8.33 -4.04 -30.38
CA LEU A 474 8.60 -3.11 -29.29
C LEU A 474 9.29 -1.85 -29.83
N LYS A 475 8.92 -0.69 -29.28
CA LYS A 475 9.67 0.54 -29.51
C LYS A 475 11.01 0.44 -28.77
N GLU A 476 11.98 1.24 -29.17
CA GLU A 476 13.18 1.37 -28.33
C GLU A 476 12.78 2.02 -27.01
N GLY A 477 13.27 1.47 -25.90
CA GLY A 477 12.82 1.87 -24.58
C GLY A 477 12.96 0.76 -23.54
N SER A 478 12.48 1.05 -22.34
CA SER A 478 12.60 0.20 -21.16
C SER A 478 11.27 -0.50 -20.87
N TYR A 479 11.34 -1.78 -20.51
CA TYR A 479 10.23 -2.68 -20.33
C TYR A 479 10.44 -3.58 -19.12
N ARG A 480 9.38 -4.26 -18.69
CA ARG A 480 9.44 -5.32 -17.68
C ARG A 480 8.77 -6.58 -18.19
N LEU A 481 9.44 -7.71 -18.01
CA LEU A 481 8.88 -9.04 -18.20
C LEU A 481 8.42 -9.58 -16.84
N TYR A 482 7.23 -10.15 -16.81
CA TYR A 482 6.67 -10.87 -15.67
C TYR A 482 6.41 -12.32 -16.08
N GLY A 483 6.68 -13.24 -15.17
CA GLY A 483 6.26 -14.63 -15.28
C GLY A 483 5.58 -15.11 -14.01
N PHE A 484 4.47 -15.80 -14.18
CA PHE A 484 3.62 -16.29 -13.11
C PHE A 484 3.48 -17.80 -13.21
N ALA A 485 3.93 -18.50 -12.17
CA ALA A 485 3.79 -19.94 -12.04
C ALA A 485 2.59 -20.26 -11.16
N ARG A 486 1.51 -20.78 -11.75
CA ARG A 486 0.21 -20.98 -11.11
C ARG A 486 -0.15 -22.44 -10.98
N ARG A 487 -0.77 -22.79 -9.86
CA ARG A 487 -1.32 -24.12 -9.63
C ARG A 487 -2.85 -24.09 -9.62
N ASN A 488 -3.44 -25.11 -10.27
CA ASN A 488 -4.88 -25.41 -10.30
C ASN A 488 -5.77 -24.51 -11.17
N ARG A 489 -5.40 -24.34 -12.46
CA ARG A 489 -5.88 -23.31 -13.40
C ARG A 489 -7.39 -23.05 -13.52
N PHE A 490 -8.31 -23.88 -13.04
CA PHE A 490 -9.75 -23.71 -13.31
C PHE A 490 -10.74 -24.16 -12.23
N GLN A 491 -10.29 -24.61 -11.05
CA GLN A 491 -11.22 -25.08 -10.02
C GLN A 491 -10.69 -24.73 -8.64
N ASP A 492 -11.39 -23.83 -7.94
CA ASP A 492 -11.37 -23.62 -6.47
C ASP A 492 -10.66 -22.35 -5.94
N GLN A 493 -11.07 -21.90 -4.76
CA GLN A 493 -10.56 -20.72 -4.02
C GLN A 493 -9.11 -20.90 -3.51
N THR A 494 -8.36 -21.82 -4.12
CA THR A 494 -7.10 -22.40 -3.65
C THR A 494 -5.94 -22.14 -4.60
N MET A 495 -6.16 -21.31 -5.63
CA MET A 495 -5.13 -20.85 -6.57
C MET A 495 -3.92 -20.30 -5.81
N ARG A 496 -2.75 -20.88 -6.09
CA ARG A 496 -1.45 -20.44 -5.61
C ARG A 496 -0.59 -19.98 -6.77
N GLU A 497 0.25 -18.99 -6.52
CA GLU A 497 1.13 -18.40 -7.51
C GLU A 497 2.51 -18.12 -6.93
N ALA A 498 3.55 -18.36 -7.73
CA ALA A 498 4.81 -17.64 -7.58
C ALA A 498 5.01 -16.70 -8.76
N ALA A 499 5.54 -15.51 -8.49
CA ALA A 499 5.78 -14.49 -9.50
C ALA A 499 7.27 -14.16 -9.59
N ALA A 500 7.75 -13.91 -10.80
CA ALA A 500 9.04 -13.29 -11.05
C ALA A 500 8.90 -12.11 -11.99
N SER A 501 9.75 -11.10 -11.82
CA SER A 501 9.80 -9.94 -12.72
C SER A 501 11.25 -9.55 -13.01
N ILE A 502 11.52 -9.16 -14.25
CA ILE A 502 12.85 -8.75 -14.72
C ILE A 502 12.75 -7.54 -15.65
N ALA A 503 13.55 -6.50 -15.39
CA ALA A 503 13.62 -5.32 -16.24
C ALA A 503 14.39 -5.64 -17.53
N PHE A 504 13.99 -5.06 -18.66
CA PHE A 504 14.79 -5.14 -19.88
C PHE A 504 14.73 -3.86 -20.73
N GLN A 505 15.71 -3.70 -21.62
CA GLN A 505 15.74 -2.58 -22.56
C GLN A 505 15.83 -3.08 -24.01
N VAL A 506 15.08 -2.44 -24.91
CA VAL A 506 15.16 -2.62 -26.36
C VAL A 506 15.92 -1.44 -26.97
N GLY A 507 17.00 -1.72 -27.70
CA GLY A 507 17.84 -0.70 -28.35
C GLY A 507 19.30 -0.68 -27.85
N ARG A 508 20.16 0.14 -28.47
CA ARG A 508 21.59 0.22 -28.11
C ARG A 508 21.82 1.06 -26.85
N GLN A 509 22.52 0.50 -25.87
CA GLN A 509 23.10 1.25 -24.76
C GLN A 509 24.49 1.78 -25.12
N HIS A 510 24.78 3.01 -24.68
CA HIS A 510 26.16 3.43 -24.44
C HIS A 510 26.58 2.83 -23.10
N CYS A 511 27.49 1.86 -23.12
CA CYS A 511 27.95 1.14 -21.95
C CYS A 511 29.46 0.88 -22.02
N GLU A 512 30.09 0.66 -20.87
CA GLU A 512 31.49 0.25 -20.74
C GLU A 512 31.64 -0.75 -19.60
N THR A 513 32.31 -1.88 -19.86
CA THR A 513 32.69 -2.81 -18.79
C THR A 513 33.86 -2.22 -18.01
N ALA A 514 33.77 -2.19 -16.67
CA ALA A 514 34.83 -1.64 -15.85
C ALA A 514 36.18 -2.32 -16.13
N LYS A 515 37.21 -1.52 -16.42
CA LYS A 515 38.56 -2.01 -16.70
C LYS A 515 39.16 -2.62 -15.43
N ASN A 516 39.77 -3.79 -15.53
CA ASN A 516 40.44 -4.45 -14.40
C ASN A 516 41.49 -3.51 -13.78
N GLY A 517 41.46 -3.36 -12.45
CA GLY A 517 42.33 -2.44 -11.70
C GLY A 517 41.87 -0.98 -11.68
N SER A 518 40.76 -0.63 -12.35
CA SER A 518 40.18 0.72 -12.24
C SER A 518 39.57 0.99 -10.86
N THR A 519 39.28 2.26 -10.57
CA THR A 519 38.53 2.68 -9.37
C THR A 519 37.22 1.91 -9.26
N CYS A 520 36.50 1.77 -10.38
CA CYS A 520 35.25 1.03 -10.41
C CYS A 520 35.43 -0.46 -10.16
N ASP A 521 36.39 -1.11 -10.81
CA ASP A 521 36.63 -2.54 -10.61
C ASP A 521 37.04 -2.86 -9.17
N THR A 522 37.82 -1.98 -8.55
CA THR A 522 38.15 -2.07 -7.13
C THR A 522 36.90 -1.93 -6.26
N ALA A 523 36.04 -0.94 -6.53
CA ALA A 523 34.80 -0.73 -5.80
C ALA A 523 33.83 -1.93 -5.92
N VAL A 524 33.69 -2.50 -7.12
CA VAL A 524 32.87 -3.70 -7.37
C VAL A 524 33.40 -4.89 -6.57
N LYS A 525 34.69 -5.18 -6.64
CA LYS A 525 35.32 -6.30 -5.89
C LYS A 525 35.16 -6.14 -4.38
N LEU A 526 35.28 -4.90 -3.87
CA LEU A 526 35.04 -4.58 -2.46
C LEU A 526 33.58 -4.84 -2.07
N ALA A 527 32.63 -4.32 -2.83
CA ALA A 527 31.20 -4.50 -2.57
C ALA A 527 30.81 -5.99 -2.56
N ARG A 528 31.28 -6.76 -3.56
CA ARG A 528 31.06 -8.22 -3.62
C ARG A 528 31.64 -8.96 -2.41
N THR A 529 32.84 -8.57 -1.99
CA THR A 529 33.51 -9.17 -0.82
C THR A 529 32.74 -8.85 0.46
N ALA A 530 32.25 -7.62 0.60
CA ALA A 530 31.42 -7.22 1.73
C ALA A 530 30.10 -8.02 1.77
N THR A 531 29.41 -8.17 0.63
CA THR A 531 28.20 -8.99 0.51
C THR A 531 28.45 -10.45 0.89
N ARG A 532 29.57 -11.06 0.47
CA ARG A 532 29.93 -12.44 0.87
C ARG A 532 30.16 -12.59 2.37
N ARG A 533 30.70 -11.56 3.03
CA ARG A 533 30.92 -11.59 4.49
C ARG A 533 29.63 -11.39 5.28
N MET A 534 28.71 -10.57 4.77
CA MET A 534 27.49 -10.20 5.48
C MET A 534 26.26 -11.05 5.09
N GLY A 535 26.34 -11.86 4.03
CA GLY A 535 25.24 -12.67 3.50
C GLY A 535 24.21 -11.89 2.68
N VAL A 536 24.16 -10.56 2.83
CA VAL A 536 23.29 -9.63 2.10
C VAL A 536 24.08 -8.36 1.76
N ALA A 537 23.75 -7.69 0.65
CA ALA A 537 24.38 -6.43 0.30
C ALA A 537 23.72 -5.23 1.01
N THR A 538 24.55 -4.29 1.46
CA THR A 538 24.15 -3.00 2.05
C THR A 538 24.34 -1.88 1.03
N TRP A 539 23.88 -0.66 1.36
CA TRP A 539 24.14 0.53 0.53
C TRP A 539 25.66 0.66 0.25
N PRO A 540 26.07 1.01 -0.98
CA PRO A 540 25.29 1.44 -2.15
C PRO A 540 24.74 0.30 -3.03
N THR A 541 24.98 -0.96 -2.68
CA THR A 541 24.57 -2.13 -3.47
C THR A 541 23.43 -2.91 -2.83
N ALA A 542 22.61 -2.24 -2.00
CA ALA A 542 21.52 -2.87 -1.28
C ALA A 542 20.58 -3.63 -2.22
N GLY A 543 20.13 -4.81 -1.79
CA GLY A 543 19.30 -5.71 -2.60
C GLY A 543 20.07 -6.71 -3.47
N LEU A 544 21.38 -6.54 -3.66
CA LEU A 544 22.21 -7.59 -4.27
C LEU A 544 22.52 -8.71 -3.27
N THR A 545 22.74 -9.91 -3.78
CA THR A 545 23.06 -11.10 -2.97
C THR A 545 24.41 -11.67 -3.39
N VAL A 546 24.88 -12.72 -2.70
CA VAL A 546 26.10 -13.44 -3.09
C VAL A 546 25.99 -14.10 -4.47
N ALA A 547 24.77 -14.32 -4.96
CA ALA A 547 24.48 -14.85 -6.29
C ALA A 547 24.54 -13.77 -7.40
N SER A 548 24.56 -12.49 -7.05
CA SER A 548 24.55 -11.38 -8.00
C SER A 548 25.86 -11.28 -8.81
N HIS A 549 25.75 -10.87 -10.08
CA HIS A 549 26.82 -10.77 -11.07
C HIS A 549 27.65 -9.51 -10.95
N TYR A 550 28.85 -9.51 -11.55
CA TYR A 550 29.80 -8.38 -11.46
C TYR A 550 29.17 -7.07 -11.98
N GLU A 551 28.47 -7.17 -13.10
CA GLU A 551 27.82 -6.09 -13.80
C GLU A 551 26.67 -5.49 -12.97
N GLU A 552 26.03 -6.26 -12.10
CA GLU A 552 24.97 -5.75 -11.22
C GLU A 552 25.55 -4.88 -10.10
N PHE A 553 26.69 -5.30 -9.55
CA PHE A 553 27.44 -4.47 -8.60
C PHE A 553 27.96 -3.20 -9.30
N GLN A 554 28.46 -3.31 -10.53
CA GLN A 554 28.88 -2.14 -11.32
C GLN A 554 27.70 -1.19 -11.58
N ALA A 555 26.53 -1.71 -11.96
CA ALA A 555 25.32 -0.91 -12.21
C ALA A 555 24.86 -0.17 -10.94
N ALA A 556 24.82 -0.89 -9.82
CA ALA A 556 24.46 -0.33 -8.53
C ALA A 556 25.40 0.82 -8.12
N LEU A 557 26.70 0.66 -8.33
CA LEU A 557 27.70 1.69 -8.04
C LEU A 557 27.59 2.88 -9.00
N HIS A 558 27.43 2.63 -10.30
CA HIS A 558 27.25 3.67 -11.32
C HIS A 558 26.06 4.58 -10.99
N VAL A 559 24.89 4.00 -10.73
CA VAL A 559 23.65 4.77 -10.51
C VAL A 559 23.66 5.50 -9.17
N ASN A 560 24.34 4.96 -8.16
CA ASN A 560 24.52 5.65 -6.87
C ASN A 560 25.73 6.60 -6.86
N HIS A 561 26.36 6.83 -8.00
CA HIS A 561 27.54 7.69 -8.17
C HIS A 561 28.68 7.33 -7.20
N GLN A 562 28.93 6.04 -7.03
CA GLN A 562 30.00 5.50 -6.19
C GLN A 562 31.09 4.84 -7.05
N GLY A 563 32.35 5.07 -6.68
CA GLY A 563 33.50 4.38 -7.28
C GLY A 563 33.79 4.70 -8.74
N ASP A 564 33.30 5.81 -9.29
CA ASP A 564 33.49 6.25 -10.68
C ASP A 564 33.14 5.17 -11.72
N CYS A 565 32.09 4.40 -11.44
CA CYS A 565 31.68 3.32 -12.33
C CYS A 565 30.99 3.85 -13.59
N PRO A 566 31.40 3.41 -14.79
CA PRO A 566 30.58 3.61 -16.00
C PRO A 566 29.37 2.67 -15.98
N ALA A 567 28.37 2.97 -16.81
CA ALA A 567 27.24 2.08 -17.02
C ALA A 567 27.73 0.73 -17.57
N PRO A 568 27.51 -0.40 -16.87
CA PRO A 568 27.99 -1.71 -17.33
C PRO A 568 27.31 -2.10 -18.64
N CYS A 569 28.05 -2.80 -19.49
CA CYS A 569 27.45 -3.47 -20.62
C CYS A 569 26.68 -4.69 -20.15
N SER A 570 25.36 -4.65 -20.26
CA SER A 570 24.55 -5.88 -20.16
C SER A 570 24.89 -6.80 -21.35
N PRO A 571 24.77 -8.13 -21.21
CA PRO A 571 24.90 -9.03 -22.35
C PRO A 571 23.92 -8.58 -23.43
N GLN A 572 24.44 -8.14 -24.57
CA GLN A 572 23.59 -7.72 -25.68
C GLN A 572 23.18 -8.95 -26.46
N ILE A 573 21.87 -9.18 -26.54
CA ILE A 573 21.33 -10.27 -27.34
C ILE A 573 21.19 -9.77 -28.78
N PRO A 574 21.99 -10.30 -29.73
CA PRO A 574 21.98 -9.83 -31.10
C PRO A 574 20.72 -10.30 -31.84
N LYS A 575 20.33 -9.58 -32.90
CA LYS A 575 19.15 -9.94 -33.73
C LYS A 575 19.17 -11.37 -34.27
N ASN A 576 20.36 -11.92 -34.52
CA ASN A 576 20.52 -13.24 -35.15
C ASN A 576 20.43 -14.41 -34.15
N PHE A 577 20.25 -14.13 -32.86
CA PHE A 577 20.05 -15.19 -31.87
C PHE A 577 18.61 -15.70 -31.94
N THR A 578 18.44 -16.96 -32.32
CA THR A 578 17.14 -17.65 -32.34
C THR A 578 17.08 -18.62 -31.17
N GLY A 579 16.56 -18.16 -30.03
CA GLY A 579 16.18 -19.07 -28.95
C GLY A 579 15.03 -19.96 -29.45
N THR A 580 15.31 -21.25 -29.71
CA THR A 580 14.28 -22.18 -30.17
C THR A 580 13.55 -22.84 -29.01
N CYS A 581 12.26 -23.10 -29.20
CA CYS A 581 11.56 -24.14 -28.46
C CYS A 581 11.67 -25.42 -29.29
N ASP A 582 12.06 -26.54 -28.70
CA ASP A 582 11.80 -27.83 -29.34
C ASP A 582 10.27 -28.04 -29.39
N GLY A 583 9.67 -27.81 -30.57
CA GLY A 583 8.23 -27.91 -30.80
C GLY A 583 7.39 -26.71 -30.34
N ALA A 584 7.74 -25.49 -30.81
CA ALA A 584 6.96 -24.28 -30.55
C ALA A 584 5.50 -24.40 -31.06
N ALA A 585 4.53 -24.40 -30.14
CA ALA A 585 3.17 -24.02 -30.48
C ALA A 585 3.12 -22.48 -30.48
N GLN A 586 2.89 -21.88 -31.65
CA GLN A 586 2.51 -20.47 -31.71
C GLN A 586 1.12 -20.34 -31.10
N VAL A 587 1.01 -19.76 -29.92
CA VAL A 587 -0.26 -19.19 -29.46
C VAL A 587 -0.14 -17.69 -29.71
N SER A 588 -0.76 -17.25 -30.81
CA SER A 588 -0.95 -15.84 -31.13
C SER A 588 -1.76 -15.18 -30.01
N ALA A 589 -1.62 -13.87 -29.82
CA ALA A 589 -2.55 -13.11 -28.97
C ALA A 589 -3.96 -13.01 -29.57
N HIS A 590 -4.47 -14.06 -30.20
CA HIS A 590 -5.87 -14.21 -30.52
C HIS A 590 -6.72 -14.68 -29.34
N ASP A 591 -6.12 -15.04 -28.19
CA ASP A 591 -6.86 -15.12 -26.91
C ASP A 591 -7.08 -13.75 -26.25
N ALA A 592 -6.75 -12.65 -26.95
CA ALA A 592 -7.21 -11.31 -26.58
C ALA A 592 -8.71 -11.08 -26.85
N ASP A 593 -9.40 -12.02 -27.54
CA ASP A 593 -10.86 -12.07 -27.56
C ASP A 593 -11.38 -13.09 -26.54
N VAL A 594 -11.52 -12.63 -25.30
CA VAL A 594 -12.27 -13.33 -24.23
C VAL A 594 -13.79 -13.29 -24.49
N ARG A 595 -14.22 -13.34 -25.77
CA ARG A 595 -15.64 -13.26 -26.14
C ARG A 595 -16.19 -14.45 -26.92
N ASP A 596 -15.39 -15.23 -27.66
CA ASP A 596 -15.96 -16.21 -28.61
C ASP A 596 -15.59 -17.70 -28.40
N LEU A 597 -15.00 -18.10 -27.27
CA LEU A 597 -14.87 -19.53 -26.88
C LEU A 597 -15.97 -20.03 -25.93
N PHE A 598 -17.07 -19.29 -25.78
CA PHE A 598 -18.24 -19.67 -24.97
C PHE A 598 -19.21 -20.63 -25.66
N PHE A 599 -18.78 -21.61 -26.46
CA PHE A 599 -19.69 -22.63 -26.97
C PHE A 599 -18.99 -23.97 -27.20
N PHE A 600 -18.71 -24.72 -26.12
CA PHE A 600 -18.90 -26.18 -26.09
C PHE A 600 -19.24 -26.62 -24.67
N ASP A 601 -20.22 -27.53 -24.59
CA ASP A 601 -21.01 -27.91 -23.42
C ASP A 601 -20.32 -27.81 -22.05
N VAL A 602 -20.79 -26.82 -21.29
CA VAL A 602 -20.77 -26.84 -19.82
C VAL A 602 -21.35 -28.19 -19.39
N PRO A 603 -20.66 -29.00 -18.55
CA PRO A 603 -21.31 -30.12 -17.90
C PRO A 603 -22.56 -29.56 -17.24
N LYS A 604 -23.75 -30.08 -17.57
CA LYS A 604 -25.04 -29.63 -17.06
C LYS A 604 -25.08 -29.64 -15.53
N HIS A 605 -24.45 -28.64 -14.91
CA HIS A 605 -24.68 -28.23 -13.55
C HIS A 605 -25.90 -27.35 -13.62
N LYS A 606 -26.97 -27.83 -12.98
CA LYS A 606 -28.20 -27.06 -12.80
C LYS A 606 -27.81 -25.64 -12.39
N PRO A 607 -28.26 -24.59 -13.12
CA PRO A 607 -27.96 -23.22 -12.75
C PRO A 607 -28.35 -23.03 -11.28
N LYS A 608 -27.43 -22.53 -10.46
CA LYS A 608 -27.76 -22.16 -9.08
C LYS A 608 -28.97 -21.21 -9.16
N PRO A 609 -30.03 -21.45 -8.38
CA PRO A 609 -31.21 -20.59 -8.42
C PRO A 609 -30.81 -19.13 -8.20
N CYS A 610 -31.60 -18.23 -8.79
CA CYS A 610 -31.45 -16.80 -8.54
C CYS A 610 -31.45 -16.55 -7.03
N LYS A 611 -30.72 -15.52 -6.60
CA LYS A 611 -30.70 -15.12 -5.21
C LYS A 611 -30.46 -13.62 -5.16
N ASP A 612 -31.39 -12.88 -4.57
CA ASP A 612 -31.16 -11.47 -4.26
C ASP A 612 -30.09 -11.36 -3.19
N ALA A 613 -29.28 -10.31 -3.28
CA ALA A 613 -28.20 -10.07 -2.36
C ALA A 613 -28.79 -9.90 -0.96
N GLU A 614 -28.43 -10.80 -0.06
CA GLU A 614 -28.96 -10.80 1.31
C GLU A 614 -28.00 -10.07 2.24
N TRP A 615 -28.58 -9.40 3.24
CA TRP A 615 -27.82 -8.70 4.26
C TRP A 615 -26.79 -9.63 4.91
N GLY A 616 -25.50 -9.31 4.71
CA GLY A 616 -24.39 -10.14 5.20
C GLY A 616 -23.46 -10.64 4.09
N GLU A 617 -23.92 -10.78 2.86
CA GLU A 617 -23.11 -11.27 1.72
C GLU A 617 -22.20 -10.18 1.14
N ASP A 618 -21.04 -10.55 0.59
CA ASP A 618 -20.14 -9.61 -0.10
C ASP A 618 -20.86 -8.91 -1.27
N CYS A 619 -21.76 -9.63 -1.93
CA CYS A 619 -22.62 -9.07 -2.97
C CYS A 619 -23.53 -7.96 -2.45
N TYR A 620 -24.12 -8.13 -1.27
CA TYR A 620 -25.00 -7.12 -0.67
C TYR A 620 -24.26 -5.81 -0.40
N TRP A 621 -23.02 -5.91 0.08
CA TRP A 621 -22.20 -4.72 0.34
C TRP A 621 -21.73 -4.05 -0.94
N ALA A 622 -21.41 -4.83 -1.96
CA ALA A 622 -21.10 -4.29 -3.27
C ALA A 622 -22.28 -3.56 -3.90
N VAL A 623 -23.49 -4.13 -3.78
CA VAL A 623 -24.74 -3.49 -4.23
C VAL A 623 -24.95 -2.18 -3.48
N LYS A 624 -24.84 -2.18 -2.14
CA LYS A 624 -25.00 -0.95 -1.33
C LYS A 624 -23.96 0.13 -1.67
N TRP A 625 -22.70 -0.26 -1.85
CA TRP A 625 -21.63 0.65 -2.20
C TRP A 625 -21.83 1.22 -3.62
N LEU A 626 -22.24 0.39 -4.58
CA LEU A 626 -22.51 0.83 -5.95
C LEU A 626 -23.65 1.85 -5.99
N LEU A 627 -24.73 1.58 -5.24
CA LEU A 627 -25.88 2.50 -5.12
C LEU A 627 -25.54 3.83 -4.44
N LYS A 628 -24.64 3.83 -3.44
CA LYS A 628 -24.35 5.03 -2.63
C LYS A 628 -23.17 5.85 -3.14
N THR A 629 -22.17 5.19 -3.70
CA THR A 629 -20.86 5.79 -3.97
C THR A 629 -20.38 5.48 -5.37
N GLY A 630 -20.49 4.22 -5.81
CA GLY A 630 -19.98 3.78 -7.12
C GLY A 630 -20.61 4.52 -8.30
N ILE A 631 -21.93 4.74 -8.27
CA ILE A 631 -22.65 5.40 -9.37
C ILE A 631 -22.30 6.89 -9.55
N HIS A 632 -21.81 7.54 -8.48
CA HIS A 632 -21.43 8.96 -8.51
C HIS A 632 -19.94 9.17 -8.75
N THR A 633 -19.11 8.22 -8.33
CA THR A 633 -17.64 8.35 -8.38
C THR A 633 -17.01 7.67 -9.59
N MET A 634 -17.69 6.69 -10.18
CA MET A 634 -17.23 5.96 -11.37
C MET A 634 -18.39 5.61 -12.31
N PRO A 635 -19.13 6.61 -12.85
CA PRO A 635 -20.25 6.35 -13.75
C PRO A 635 -19.81 5.60 -15.04
N GLU A 636 -18.59 5.84 -15.53
CA GLU A 636 -18.05 5.12 -16.70
C GLU A 636 -17.73 3.63 -16.45
N ALA A 637 -17.62 3.19 -15.20
CA ALA A 637 -17.42 1.76 -14.88
C ALA A 637 -18.71 0.93 -15.00
N PHE A 638 -19.87 1.59 -15.00
CA PHE A 638 -21.21 0.99 -15.07
C PHE A 638 -22.11 1.78 -16.05
N PRO A 639 -21.73 1.87 -17.34
CA PRO A 639 -22.40 2.73 -18.31
C PRO A 639 -23.86 2.35 -18.59
N GLU A 640 -24.26 1.12 -18.27
CA GLU A 640 -25.63 0.61 -18.39
C GLU A 640 -26.53 0.97 -17.21
N LEU A 641 -25.97 1.48 -16.09
CA LEU A 641 -26.76 1.86 -14.92
C LEU A 641 -27.21 3.32 -15.01
N SER A 642 -28.47 3.56 -14.66
CA SER A 642 -28.99 4.92 -14.51
C SER A 642 -28.34 5.61 -13.30
N LYS A 643 -28.52 6.93 -13.15
CA LYS A 643 -28.00 7.69 -11.99
C LYS A 643 -28.58 7.25 -10.63
N ALA A 644 -29.64 6.45 -10.64
CA ALA A 644 -30.29 5.89 -9.46
C ALA A 644 -30.82 4.47 -9.78
N PRO A 645 -29.93 3.48 -9.92
CA PRO A 645 -30.34 2.12 -10.26
C PRO A 645 -31.01 1.46 -9.04
N SER A 646 -31.88 0.49 -9.28
CA SER A 646 -32.42 -0.39 -8.23
C SER A 646 -31.35 -1.33 -7.68
N ALA A 647 -31.59 -1.93 -6.51
CA ALA A 647 -30.69 -2.91 -5.93
C ALA A 647 -30.51 -4.14 -6.84
N ALA A 648 -31.57 -4.58 -7.53
CA ALA A 648 -31.51 -5.67 -8.50
C ALA A 648 -30.68 -5.27 -9.74
N GLU A 649 -30.80 -4.06 -10.26
CA GLU A 649 -29.99 -3.59 -11.39
C GLU A 649 -28.50 -3.45 -11.00
N ALA A 650 -28.21 -2.89 -9.83
CA ALA A 650 -26.86 -2.83 -9.30
C ALA A 650 -26.28 -4.23 -9.06
N GLN A 651 -27.07 -5.17 -8.53
CA GLN A 651 -26.66 -6.56 -8.35
C GLN A 651 -26.43 -7.27 -9.69
N GLN A 652 -27.29 -7.04 -10.68
CA GLN A 652 -27.15 -7.59 -12.02
C GLN A 652 -25.87 -7.06 -12.68
N ALA A 653 -25.57 -5.77 -12.57
CA ALA A 653 -24.34 -5.17 -13.10
C ALA A 653 -23.07 -5.74 -12.43
N LEU A 654 -23.13 -6.03 -11.12
CA LEU A 654 -22.04 -6.68 -10.39
C LEU A 654 -21.91 -8.16 -10.73
N TYR A 655 -23.03 -8.87 -10.89
CA TYR A 655 -23.08 -10.29 -11.31
C TYR A 655 -22.48 -10.49 -12.70
N VAL A 656 -22.90 -9.69 -13.70
CA VAL A 656 -22.39 -9.77 -15.09
C VAL A 656 -20.89 -9.50 -15.15
N ARG A 657 -20.35 -8.73 -14.20
CA ARG A 657 -18.91 -8.42 -14.08
C ARG A 657 -18.15 -9.36 -13.13
N ALA A 658 -18.80 -10.42 -12.63
CA ALA A 658 -18.26 -11.35 -11.65
C ALA A 658 -17.64 -10.68 -10.41
N LYS A 659 -18.20 -9.54 -9.96
CA LYS A 659 -17.70 -8.78 -8.82
C LYS A 659 -18.34 -9.24 -7.52
N ASN A 660 -17.51 -9.35 -6.47
CA ASN A 660 -17.94 -9.53 -5.08
C ASN A 660 -18.86 -10.74 -4.85
N GLY A 661 -18.68 -11.81 -5.63
CA GLY A 661 -19.44 -13.05 -5.49
C GLY A 661 -20.93 -12.93 -5.74
N CYS A 662 -21.38 -11.87 -6.43
CA CYS A 662 -22.80 -11.67 -6.73
C CYS A 662 -23.40 -12.82 -7.53
N ARG A 663 -24.62 -13.22 -7.17
CA ARG A 663 -25.46 -14.11 -7.98
C ARG A 663 -26.45 -13.29 -8.80
N ARG A 664 -27.03 -13.91 -9.82
CA ARG A 664 -28.12 -13.32 -10.58
C ARG A 664 -29.27 -12.98 -9.62
N PRO A 665 -29.71 -11.70 -9.54
CA PRO A 665 -30.88 -11.31 -8.76
C PRO A 665 -32.11 -12.06 -9.25
N CYS A 666 -33.06 -12.29 -8.35
CA CYS A 666 -34.32 -12.91 -8.71
C CYS A 666 -35.19 -11.96 -9.52
N PRO A 667 -36.00 -12.49 -10.47
CA PRO A 667 -37.00 -11.67 -11.12
C PRO A 667 -37.92 -11.08 -10.05
N PRO A 668 -38.33 -9.81 -10.16
CA PRO A 668 -39.35 -9.26 -9.28
C PRO A 668 -40.59 -10.16 -9.34
N GLY A 669 -40.91 -10.80 -8.22
CA GLY A 669 -42.00 -11.75 -8.12
C GLY A 669 -43.33 -11.06 -8.42
N ASN A 670 -44.10 -11.65 -9.34
CA ASN A 670 -45.49 -11.32 -9.56
C ASN A 670 -46.32 -11.91 -8.40
N GLU A 671 -46.19 -11.36 -7.19
CA GLU A 671 -47.02 -11.75 -6.04
C GLU A 671 -48.32 -10.93 -6.04
N THR A 672 -49.24 -11.35 -6.90
CA THR A 672 -50.66 -11.22 -6.58
C THR A 672 -50.98 -12.21 -5.46
N LYS A 673 -51.34 -11.68 -4.29
CA LYS A 673 -52.14 -12.31 -3.23
C LYS A 673 -51.67 -13.68 -2.71
N GLN A 674 -51.12 -13.69 -1.50
CA GLN A 674 -51.80 -14.34 -0.36
C GLN A 674 -51.13 -13.99 0.98
N ASN A 675 -51.95 -13.36 1.84
CA ASN A 675 -51.93 -13.35 3.31
C ASN A 675 -50.85 -12.46 3.96
N LEU A 676 -51.11 -11.28 4.55
CA LEU A 676 -52.25 -10.83 5.38
C LEU A 676 -52.74 -11.93 6.34
N ILE A 677 -52.05 -12.05 7.48
CA ILE A 677 -52.44 -12.52 8.84
C ILE A 677 -51.10 -12.53 9.60
N GLN A 678 -50.83 -11.85 10.71
CA GLN A 678 -51.57 -10.98 11.62
C GLN A 678 -50.50 -10.18 12.40
N LEU A 679 -50.73 -8.88 12.57
CA LEU A 679 -50.15 -8.11 13.67
C LEU A 679 -51.02 -8.35 14.91
N LYS A 680 -50.44 -8.95 15.95
CA LYS A 680 -50.65 -8.61 17.36
C LYS A 680 -49.41 -8.98 18.15
#